data_AF-B8M9U9-F1
#
_entry.id   AF-B8M9U9-F1
#
_cell.length_a   1.000
_cell.length_b   1.000
_cell.length_c   1.000
_cell.angle_alpha   90.00
_cell.angle_beta   90.00
_cell.angle_gamma   90.00
#
_symmetry.space_group_name_H-M   'P 1'
#
loop_
_entity.id
_entity.type
_entity.pdbx_description
1 polymer ?
#
loop_
_entity_poly.entity_id
_entity_poly.type
_entity_poly.pdbx_seq_one_letter_code
_entity_poly.pdbx_strand_id
1 'polypeptide(L)'
;MMNSPNVVTRLKESRIRNSRSRTSQDNDISSNVAQRSLRDNDNGSPTPSNERINIFGQTRNAQQQDYDGDASSGSHTLSVASSHRQRRKSAVATHQPIEQTNGMFLQPETHPITEEQLVNEVRAIYAGLVMVEKKCIDIVKQQSENPEELTVLQWQALTALHRTLLHEHFDFFLASNHPAANKSLKALAKTYSMPARMWRYGIHSFLELLRKKLPSSLDHMHTFIYMAYANITLLLESVPDYKETWIECLGDLARYRMAIAEVDMYDREIYTSVARYWYTKAADLNPDVGRVQHHLAVLARPNLLQQLFYYSKALVSVQPFTNARDSILLLFGPLLDPAKAAAKYSKYYPRALTVFVEAHGVLFTRQDVSTFLRLAEEFLSELDKHVGLVGPLFREQGVYITASNYAAIFDYGHDGAEIPSMFDQAGLIQTRTFEILEQAYRSWQNPSCVQVGIEHRTVGINSSEQVVSIASHFAFTTLDVILDRLGDRNTLPSVHVSLAFLWCMAMVPESMARIQADVPWERLATYLNTLINPDTDMAEIENGAFPAQESGASRQLPEDFLIHGLSWSRMYYPPNFFSDMAEDDERSIELPSVIVPRTRRCLWLASKIAKFNCWLVYDTESCKFCATQFAHELAALSGQYQILCQASNGKPGTDTVMTES
;
A
#
# COMPACT_ATOMS: atom_id res chain seq x y z
N MET A 1 29.05 43.56 38.35
CA MET A 1 28.32 42.34 38.71
C MET A 1 28.34 41.39 37.54
N MET A 2 28.76 40.16 37.80
CA MET A 2 29.36 39.22 36.85
C MET A 2 28.39 38.65 35.81
N ASN A 3 28.88 38.61 34.56
CA ASN A 3 28.42 37.68 33.53
C ASN A 3 28.66 36.24 34.02
N SER A 4 27.58 35.51 34.34
CA SER A 4 27.68 34.08 34.63
C SER A 4 27.51 33.28 33.34
N PRO A 5 28.51 32.48 32.90
CA PRO A 5 28.41 31.64 31.69
C PRO A 5 27.30 30.58 31.77
N ASN A 6 26.73 30.34 32.96
CA ASN A 6 25.86 29.21 33.26
C ASN A 6 24.42 29.29 32.72
N VAL A 7 23.92 30.45 32.30
CA VAL A 7 22.51 30.58 31.87
C VAL A 7 22.32 30.17 30.41
N VAL A 8 23.28 30.51 29.54
CA VAL A 8 23.26 30.14 28.12
C VAL A 8 23.56 28.65 27.93
N THR A 9 24.43 28.07 28.76
CA THR A 9 24.71 26.62 28.76
C THR A 9 23.51 25.82 29.28
N ARG A 10 22.81 26.28 30.33
CA ARG A 10 21.59 25.61 30.83
C ARG A 10 20.42 25.69 29.86
N LEU A 11 20.28 26.76 29.08
CA LEU A 11 19.25 26.89 28.04
C LEU A 11 19.56 26.05 26.80
N LYS A 12 20.85 25.87 26.45
CA LYS A 12 21.27 24.92 25.41
C LYS A 12 21.13 23.48 25.87
N GLU A 13 21.50 23.16 27.11
CA GLU A 13 21.34 21.81 27.69
C GLU A 13 19.88 21.43 27.90
N SER A 14 18.98 22.37 28.25
CA SER A 14 17.55 22.09 28.35
C SER A 14 16.87 21.92 26.99
N ARG A 15 17.29 22.69 25.96
CA ARG A 15 16.85 22.46 24.57
C ARG A 15 17.38 21.15 24.01
N ILE A 16 18.63 20.76 24.33
CA ILE A 16 19.21 19.49 23.91
C ILE A 16 18.57 18.32 24.66
N ARG A 17 18.32 18.43 25.97
CA ARG A 17 17.58 17.41 26.75
C ARG A 17 16.14 17.24 26.27
N ASN A 18 15.43 18.34 26.01
CA ASN A 18 14.06 18.27 25.47
C ASN A 18 14.03 17.77 24.02
N SER A 19 15.10 17.98 23.23
CA SER A 19 15.24 17.36 21.91
C SER A 19 15.55 15.87 21.98
N ARG A 20 16.40 15.43 22.93
CA ARG A 20 16.76 14.02 23.13
C ARG A 20 15.63 13.21 23.78
N SER A 21 14.86 13.81 24.69
CA SER A 21 13.65 13.18 25.25
C SER A 21 12.54 13.07 24.20
N ARG A 22 12.41 14.09 23.32
CA ARG A 22 11.54 14.09 22.13
C ARG A 22 11.86 12.92 21.19
N THR A 23 13.13 12.73 20.82
CA THR A 23 13.53 11.62 19.97
C THR A 23 13.31 10.28 20.67
N SER A 24 13.72 10.17 21.94
CA SER A 24 13.62 8.92 22.70
C SER A 24 12.20 8.36 22.77
N GLN A 25 11.18 9.18 23.04
CA GLN A 25 9.81 8.67 23.25
C GLN A 25 9.05 8.38 21.95
N ASP A 26 9.28 9.16 20.88
CA ASP A 26 8.78 8.81 19.54
C ASP A 26 9.53 7.60 18.98
N ASN A 27 10.82 7.44 19.32
CA ASN A 27 11.61 6.27 19.01
C ASN A 27 11.14 5.04 19.76
N ASP A 28 10.75 5.13 21.03
CA ASP A 28 10.25 3.99 21.81
C ASP A 28 8.93 3.47 21.25
N ILE A 29 8.00 4.34 20.86
CA ILE A 29 6.71 3.91 20.27
C ILE A 29 6.90 3.42 18.83
N SER A 30 7.77 4.08 18.06
CA SER A 30 8.08 3.68 16.69
C SER A 30 8.93 2.39 16.65
N SER A 31 9.80 2.17 17.63
CA SER A 31 10.53 0.91 17.87
C SER A 31 9.56 -0.18 18.31
N ASN A 32 8.73 0.04 19.34
CA ASN A 32 7.79 -0.96 19.83
C ASN A 32 6.78 -1.41 18.76
N VAL A 33 6.33 -0.49 17.88
CA VAL A 33 5.44 -0.86 16.77
C VAL A 33 6.19 -1.40 15.56
N ALA A 34 7.41 -0.93 15.23
CA ALA A 34 8.22 -1.60 14.22
C ALA A 34 8.50 -3.04 14.65
N GLN A 35 8.89 -3.25 15.92
CA GLN A 35 9.08 -4.57 16.52
C GLN A 35 7.79 -5.40 16.61
N ARG A 36 6.60 -4.80 16.75
CA ARG A 36 5.31 -5.50 16.72
C ARG A 36 4.83 -5.80 15.29
N SER A 37 5.07 -4.90 14.35
CA SER A 37 4.83 -5.09 12.91
C SER A 37 5.74 -6.17 12.32
N LEU A 38 6.97 -6.33 12.82
CA LEU A 38 7.82 -7.48 12.51
C LEU A 38 7.20 -8.81 13.00
N ARG A 39 6.38 -8.80 14.06
CA ARG A 39 5.65 -10.00 14.54
C ARG A 39 4.39 -10.28 13.72
N ASP A 40 3.70 -9.25 13.23
CA ASP A 40 2.50 -9.41 12.39
C ASP A 40 2.84 -10.06 11.02
N ASN A 41 4.12 -10.09 10.64
CA ASN A 41 4.65 -10.81 9.47
C ASN A 41 4.61 -12.35 9.61
N ASP A 42 4.43 -12.90 10.82
CA ASP A 42 4.39 -14.36 11.08
C ASP A 42 3.23 -15.06 10.34
N ASN A 43 2.15 -14.34 10.01
CA ASN A 43 1.01 -14.84 9.23
C ASN A 43 0.94 -14.27 7.80
N GLY A 44 1.88 -13.41 7.40
CA GLY A 44 1.79 -12.54 6.22
C GLY A 44 2.89 -12.74 5.17
N SER A 45 3.60 -13.88 5.18
CA SER A 45 4.57 -14.24 4.14
C SER A 45 3.97 -14.05 2.73
N PRO A 46 4.77 -13.72 1.70
CA PRO A 46 4.28 -13.70 0.31
C PRO A 46 3.71 -15.08 -0.01
N THR A 47 2.38 -15.22 0.06
CA THR A 47 1.68 -16.45 -0.27
C THR A 47 1.48 -16.48 -1.77
N PRO A 48 2.16 -17.34 -2.53
CA PRO A 48 1.63 -17.72 -3.82
C PRO A 48 0.27 -18.38 -3.57
N SER A 49 -0.71 -18.06 -4.41
CA SER A 49 -2.06 -18.65 -4.44
C SER A 49 -2.05 -20.13 -4.04
N ASN A 50 -2.68 -20.44 -2.91
CA ASN A 50 -2.78 -21.78 -2.34
C ASN A 50 -3.58 -22.71 -3.27
N GLU A 51 -2.89 -23.51 -4.08
CA GLU A 51 -3.38 -24.85 -4.41
C GLU A 51 -2.75 -25.83 -3.41
N ARG A 52 -3.55 -26.34 -2.48
CA ARG A 52 -3.16 -27.48 -1.65
C ARG A 52 -2.86 -28.66 -2.57
N ILE A 53 -1.59 -29.03 -2.69
CA ILE A 53 -1.20 -30.30 -3.32
C ILE A 53 -0.55 -31.18 -2.25
N ASN A 54 -1.35 -32.09 -1.70
CA ASN A 54 -0.88 -33.29 -1.04
C ASN A 54 -0.41 -34.26 -2.13
N ILE A 55 0.88 -34.54 -2.27
CA ILE A 55 1.36 -35.71 -3.02
C ILE A 55 2.45 -36.43 -2.23
N PHE A 56 2.04 -37.62 -1.74
CA PHE A 56 2.74 -38.90 -1.47
C PHE A 56 4.27 -38.91 -1.27
N GLY A 57 4.85 -39.63 -0.31
CA GLY A 57 4.33 -40.86 0.32
C GLY A 57 4.49 -42.10 -0.56
N GLN A 58 5.61 -42.32 -1.25
CA GLN A 58 6.07 -43.66 -1.65
C GLN A 58 7.48 -43.61 -2.28
N THR A 59 8.48 -44.02 -1.52
CA THR A 59 9.64 -44.74 -2.07
C THR A 59 10.05 -45.81 -1.06
N ARG A 60 9.79 -47.06 -1.44
CA ARG A 60 10.25 -48.26 -0.75
C ARG A 60 11.78 -48.35 -0.86
N ASN A 61 12.40 -48.64 0.29
CA ASN A 61 13.61 -49.43 0.53
C ASN A 61 14.66 -49.49 -0.60
N ALA A 62 15.75 -48.76 -0.40
CA ALA A 62 17.09 -49.22 -0.77
C ALA A 62 18.02 -48.94 0.42
N GLN A 63 18.92 -49.88 0.67
CA GLN A 63 19.62 -50.11 1.93
C GLN A 63 20.49 -48.94 2.40
N GLN A 64 20.42 -48.74 3.71
CA GLN A 64 21.43 -48.10 4.56
C GLN A 64 22.83 -48.67 4.25
N GLN A 65 23.78 -47.80 3.93
CA GLN A 65 25.19 -48.05 4.16
C GLN A 65 25.78 -46.82 4.87
N ASP A 66 26.27 -47.07 6.08
CA ASP A 66 27.07 -46.15 6.89
C ASP A 66 28.31 -45.72 6.11
N TYR A 67 28.58 -44.41 6.10
CA TYR A 67 29.93 -43.90 5.92
C TYR A 67 30.15 -42.72 6.86
N ASP A 68 31.11 -42.94 7.77
CA ASP A 68 31.70 -41.96 8.67
C ASP A 68 32.26 -40.75 7.92
N GLY A 69 32.24 -39.60 8.61
CA GLY A 69 32.51 -38.30 8.04
C GLY A 69 33.96 -38.04 7.64
N ASP A 70 34.13 -37.02 6.80
CA ASP A 70 35.20 -36.07 6.99
C ASP A 70 34.86 -34.72 6.34
N ALA A 71 35.23 -33.64 7.04
CA ALA A 71 34.98 -32.27 6.67
C ALA A 71 36.05 -31.76 5.69
N SER A 72 35.63 -31.16 4.58
CA SER A 72 36.48 -30.28 3.78
C SER A 72 35.60 -29.33 2.96
N SER A 73 35.54 -28.07 3.40
CA SER A 73 34.93 -26.96 2.64
C SER A 73 35.69 -26.70 1.35
N GLY A 74 35.00 -26.78 0.21
CA GLY A 74 35.41 -26.21 -1.06
C GLY A 74 34.30 -25.32 -1.59
N SER A 75 34.48 -24.00 -1.51
CA SER A 75 33.60 -23.01 -2.12
C SER A 75 33.76 -23.11 -3.64
N HIS A 76 32.76 -23.65 -4.33
CA HIS A 76 32.65 -23.53 -5.78
C HIS A 76 31.87 -22.25 -6.09
N THR A 77 32.61 -21.22 -6.51
CA THR A 77 32.06 -20.08 -7.22
C THR A 77 31.94 -20.48 -8.70
N LEU A 78 30.72 -20.41 -9.25
CA LEU A 78 30.49 -20.60 -10.68
C LEU A 78 31.02 -19.40 -11.45
N SER A 79 32.30 -19.47 -11.84
CA SER A 79 32.79 -18.77 -13.02
C SER A 79 32.52 -19.66 -14.22
N VAL A 80 31.70 -19.17 -15.16
CA VAL A 80 31.47 -19.82 -16.46
C VAL A 80 32.78 -19.82 -17.25
N ALA A 81 33.58 -20.88 -17.09
CA ALA A 81 34.50 -21.47 -18.06
C ALA A 81 35.53 -22.35 -17.33
N SER A 82 35.36 -23.68 -17.37
CA SER A 82 36.52 -24.58 -17.44
C SER A 82 36.10 -26.02 -17.75
N SER A 83 36.55 -26.49 -18.90
CA SER A 83 36.51 -27.85 -19.41
C SER A 83 37.27 -28.85 -18.53
N HIS A 84 36.80 -30.10 -18.57
CA HIS A 84 37.29 -31.25 -17.83
C HIS A 84 38.82 -31.42 -17.85
N ARG A 85 39.42 -31.71 -16.68
CA ARG A 85 40.76 -32.30 -16.58
C ARG A 85 40.70 -33.61 -15.80
N GLN A 86 40.64 -34.72 -16.53
CA GLN A 86 40.85 -36.06 -15.98
C GLN A 86 42.30 -36.24 -15.51
N ARG A 87 42.46 -36.75 -14.30
CA ARG A 87 43.70 -37.27 -13.70
C ARG A 87 44.37 -38.30 -14.62
N ARG A 88 45.61 -38.06 -15.04
CA ARG A 88 46.54 -39.10 -15.51
C ARG A 88 47.80 -39.13 -14.63
N LYS A 89 48.23 -40.35 -14.33
CA LYS A 89 49.33 -40.72 -13.44
C LYS A 89 50.69 -40.24 -13.96
N SER A 90 51.57 -40.01 -13.00
CA SER A 90 52.94 -39.52 -13.07
C SER A 90 53.85 -40.30 -14.03
N ALA A 91 54.63 -39.58 -14.83
CA ALA A 91 55.92 -40.04 -15.36
C ALA A 91 56.91 -38.87 -15.35
N VAL A 92 58.10 -39.13 -14.84
CA VAL A 92 59.20 -38.20 -14.60
C VAL A 92 59.84 -37.76 -15.94
N ALA A 93 60.03 -36.46 -16.14
CA ALA A 93 61.01 -35.93 -17.10
C ALA A 93 61.47 -34.51 -16.73
N THR A 94 62.77 -34.41 -16.47
CA THR A 94 63.72 -33.27 -16.49
C THR A 94 63.25 -31.86 -16.87
N HIS A 95 63.66 -30.90 -16.03
CA HIS A 95 63.61 -29.44 -16.27
C HIS A 95 64.42 -29.01 -17.50
N GLN A 96 63.82 -28.17 -18.35
CA GLN A 96 64.51 -27.21 -19.22
C GLN A 96 63.77 -25.85 -19.19
N PRO A 97 64.47 -24.73 -19.45
CA PRO A 97 63.98 -23.37 -19.17
C PRO A 97 62.98 -22.87 -20.21
N ILE A 98 62.09 -21.99 -19.75
CA ILE A 98 60.95 -21.40 -20.44
C ILE A 98 61.41 -20.42 -21.53
N GLU A 99 61.07 -20.68 -22.79
CA GLU A 99 60.97 -19.64 -23.82
C GLU A 99 59.60 -18.95 -23.73
N GLN A 100 59.63 -17.62 -23.61
CA GLN A 100 58.46 -16.76 -23.51
C GLN A 100 57.68 -16.74 -24.83
N THR A 101 56.49 -17.32 -24.84
CA THR A 101 55.52 -17.13 -25.93
C THR A 101 54.58 -15.97 -25.59
N ASN A 102 54.82 -14.79 -26.18
CA ASN A 102 53.85 -13.72 -26.30
C ASN A 102 52.74 -14.13 -27.30
N GLY A 103 51.70 -14.81 -26.81
CA GLY A 103 50.53 -15.17 -27.61
C GLY A 103 49.24 -14.96 -26.83
N MET A 104 48.27 -14.26 -27.43
CA MET A 104 46.89 -14.19 -26.92
C MET A 104 46.34 -15.61 -26.72
N PHE A 105 45.86 -15.92 -25.52
CA PHE A 105 45.18 -17.19 -25.22
C PHE A 105 43.83 -17.25 -25.96
N LEU A 106 43.61 -18.31 -26.74
CA LEU A 106 42.30 -18.62 -27.31
C LEU A 106 41.34 -18.97 -26.17
N GLN A 107 40.10 -18.47 -26.25
CA GLN A 107 39.04 -18.81 -25.29
C GLN A 107 38.85 -20.34 -25.30
N PRO A 108 38.85 -21.01 -24.13
CA PRO A 108 38.68 -22.46 -24.07
C PRO A 108 37.35 -22.88 -24.70
N GLU A 109 37.35 -23.96 -25.50
CA GLU A 109 36.13 -24.49 -26.12
C GLU A 109 35.09 -24.84 -25.04
N THR A 110 34.00 -24.09 -25.00
CA THR A 110 32.83 -24.38 -24.16
C THR A 110 31.84 -25.20 -24.97
N HIS A 111 31.77 -26.52 -24.74
CA HIS A 111 30.69 -27.32 -25.29
C HIS A 111 29.36 -26.93 -24.62
N PRO A 112 28.27 -26.73 -25.38
CA PRO A 112 26.97 -26.41 -24.80
C PRO A 112 26.48 -27.56 -23.91
N ILE A 113 25.97 -27.22 -22.73
CA ILE A 113 25.41 -28.19 -21.78
C ILE A 113 24.23 -28.93 -22.43
N THR A 114 24.23 -30.26 -22.32
CA THR A 114 23.10 -31.07 -22.79
C THR A 114 21.94 -31.02 -21.81
N GLU A 115 20.72 -31.27 -22.30
CA GLU A 115 19.52 -31.29 -21.44
C GLU A 115 19.65 -32.32 -20.30
N GLU A 116 20.19 -33.52 -20.58
CA GLU A 116 20.40 -34.55 -19.57
C GLU A 116 21.42 -34.13 -18.49
N GLN A 117 22.52 -33.49 -18.89
CA GLN A 117 23.49 -32.94 -17.95
C GLN A 117 22.86 -31.85 -17.08
N LEU A 118 22.04 -30.98 -17.65
CA LEU A 118 21.33 -29.94 -16.91
C LEU A 118 20.32 -30.54 -15.91
N VAL A 119 19.56 -31.57 -16.30
CA VAL A 119 18.65 -32.29 -15.39
C VAL A 119 19.41 -32.87 -14.19
N ASN A 120 20.55 -33.50 -14.44
CA ASN A 120 21.38 -34.08 -13.38
C ASN A 120 21.97 -32.99 -12.46
N GLU A 121 22.39 -31.86 -13.02
CA GLU A 121 22.90 -30.72 -12.27
C GLU A 121 21.82 -30.12 -11.36
N VAL A 122 20.63 -29.82 -11.90
CA VAL A 122 19.49 -29.30 -11.10
C VAL A 122 19.12 -30.26 -9.98
N ARG A 123 19.17 -31.58 -10.23
CA ARG A 123 18.91 -32.60 -9.20
C ARG A 123 19.97 -32.59 -8.09
N ALA A 124 21.25 -32.45 -8.47
CA ALA A 124 22.36 -32.38 -7.52
C ALA A 124 22.25 -31.12 -6.63
N ILE A 125 22.01 -29.96 -7.24
CA ILE A 125 21.78 -28.69 -6.52
C ILE A 125 20.58 -28.84 -5.57
N TYR A 126 19.45 -29.36 -6.04
CA TYR A 126 18.28 -29.56 -5.19
C TYR A 126 18.55 -30.46 -3.98
N ALA A 127 19.33 -31.54 -4.16
CA ALA A 127 19.72 -32.42 -3.08
C ALA A 127 20.61 -31.72 -2.04
N GLY A 128 21.58 -30.91 -2.50
CA GLY A 128 22.41 -30.05 -1.64
C GLY A 128 21.58 -29.03 -0.87
N LEU A 129 20.73 -28.29 -1.57
CA LEU A 129 19.80 -27.30 -1.01
C LEU A 129 18.95 -27.90 0.11
N VAL A 130 18.29 -29.03 -0.11
CA VAL A 130 17.43 -29.68 0.90
C VAL A 130 18.24 -30.09 2.14
N MET A 131 19.48 -30.55 1.96
CA MET A 131 20.36 -30.91 3.08
C MET A 131 20.72 -29.68 3.92
N VAL A 132 21.12 -28.58 3.28
CA VAL A 132 21.48 -27.33 3.96
C VAL A 132 20.25 -26.70 4.61
N GLU A 133 19.11 -26.68 3.93
CA GLU A 133 17.83 -26.16 4.43
C GLU A 133 17.41 -26.88 5.72
N LYS A 134 17.45 -28.22 5.71
CA LYS A 134 17.16 -29.02 6.91
C LYS A 134 18.07 -28.65 8.07
N LYS A 135 19.37 -28.49 7.81
CA LYS A 135 20.35 -28.11 8.83
C LYS A 135 20.07 -26.70 9.39
N CYS A 136 19.73 -25.73 8.54
CA CYS A 136 19.29 -24.40 8.97
C CYS A 136 18.06 -24.48 9.88
N ILE A 137 17.03 -25.23 9.49
CA ILE A 137 15.79 -25.41 10.27
C ILE A 137 16.09 -25.98 11.65
N ASP A 138 16.85 -27.08 11.70
CA ASP A 138 17.14 -27.79 12.95
C ASP A 138 17.94 -26.91 13.91
N ILE A 139 18.98 -26.21 13.41
CA ILE A 139 19.82 -25.35 14.24
C ILE A 139 19.06 -24.10 14.70
N VAL A 140 18.30 -23.43 13.80
CA VAL A 140 17.50 -22.26 14.19
C VAL A 140 16.48 -22.63 15.25
N LYS A 141 15.81 -23.78 15.11
CA LYS A 141 14.89 -24.29 16.13
C LYS A 141 15.60 -24.47 17.47
N GLN A 142 16.72 -25.20 17.48
CA GLN A 142 17.51 -25.44 18.68
C GLN A 142 17.95 -24.13 19.37
N GLN A 143 18.45 -23.17 18.60
CA GLN A 143 18.94 -21.89 19.14
C GLN A 143 17.81 -20.94 19.56
N SER A 144 16.61 -21.08 18.98
CA SER A 144 15.44 -20.30 19.38
C SER A 144 14.89 -20.70 20.75
N GLU A 145 15.10 -21.96 21.15
CA GLU A 145 14.69 -22.52 22.43
C GLU A 145 15.80 -22.39 23.50
N ASN A 146 17.05 -22.20 23.07
CA ASN A 146 18.19 -22.05 23.97
C ASN A 146 18.30 -20.61 24.52
N PRO A 147 18.26 -20.39 25.84
CA PRO A 147 18.46 -19.05 26.41
C PRO A 147 19.91 -18.54 26.29
N GLU A 148 20.90 -19.41 26.13
CA GLU A 148 22.32 -19.03 26.11
C GLU A 148 22.68 -18.07 24.96
N GLU A 149 23.65 -17.20 25.23
CA GLU A 149 24.21 -16.31 24.21
C GLU A 149 25.16 -17.08 23.29
N LEU A 150 25.04 -16.82 22.00
CA LEU A 150 25.92 -17.36 20.99
C LEU A 150 27.21 -16.53 20.91
N THR A 151 28.34 -17.22 20.84
CA THR A 151 29.65 -16.60 20.60
C THR A 151 29.72 -16.00 19.20
N VAL A 152 30.63 -15.04 19.00
CA VAL A 152 30.89 -14.42 17.68
C VAL A 152 31.19 -15.48 16.60
N LEU A 153 31.97 -16.51 16.94
CA LEU A 153 32.29 -17.61 16.01
C LEU A 153 31.06 -18.44 15.64
N GLN A 154 30.16 -18.69 16.59
CA GLN A 154 28.90 -19.39 16.32
C GLN A 154 27.99 -18.55 15.43
N TRP A 155 27.88 -17.24 15.67
CA TRP A 155 27.12 -16.36 14.78
C TRP A 155 27.69 -16.32 13.36
N GLN A 156 29.02 -16.21 13.22
CA GLN A 156 29.67 -16.27 11.91
C GLN A 156 29.41 -17.59 11.18
N ALA A 157 29.43 -18.72 11.91
CA ALA A 157 29.12 -20.03 11.35
C ALA A 157 27.65 -20.12 10.90
N LEU A 158 26.71 -19.59 11.69
CA LEU A 158 25.28 -19.54 11.33
C LEU A 158 25.04 -18.64 10.11
N THR A 159 25.62 -17.44 10.08
CA THR A 159 25.54 -16.55 8.92
C THR A 159 26.14 -17.21 7.67
N ALA A 160 27.27 -17.91 7.79
CA ALA A 160 27.87 -18.64 6.69
C ALA A 160 26.98 -19.79 6.20
N LEU A 161 26.32 -20.51 7.11
CA LEU A 161 25.37 -21.58 6.76
C LEU A 161 24.17 -21.04 5.98
N HIS A 162 23.56 -19.95 6.47
CA HIS A 162 22.44 -19.30 5.76
C HIS A 162 22.89 -18.70 4.43
N ARG A 163 24.10 -18.16 4.33
CA ARG A 163 24.69 -17.74 3.05
C ARG A 163 24.74 -18.89 2.05
N THR A 164 25.25 -20.04 2.47
CA THR A 164 25.28 -21.24 1.61
C THR A 164 23.87 -21.61 1.15
N LEU A 165 22.87 -21.61 2.05
CA LEU A 165 21.49 -21.89 1.67
C LEU A 165 20.96 -20.92 0.61
N LEU A 166 21.22 -19.62 0.74
CA LEU A 166 20.79 -18.64 -0.26
C LEU A 166 21.50 -18.84 -1.61
N HIS A 167 22.79 -19.20 -1.60
CA HIS A 167 23.52 -19.51 -2.83
C HIS A 167 22.97 -20.78 -3.51
N GLU A 168 22.66 -21.84 -2.76
CA GLU A 168 22.04 -23.05 -3.31
C GLU A 168 20.67 -22.74 -3.93
N HIS A 169 19.87 -21.88 -3.29
CA HIS A 169 18.63 -21.38 -3.90
C HIS A 169 18.90 -20.60 -5.19
N PHE A 170 19.88 -19.70 -5.19
CA PHE A 170 20.26 -18.91 -6.36
C PHE A 170 20.69 -19.80 -7.53
N ASP A 171 21.57 -20.77 -7.28
CA ASP A 171 22.04 -21.74 -8.27
C ASP A 171 20.88 -22.59 -8.79
N PHE A 172 19.96 -23.02 -7.91
CA PHE A 172 18.75 -23.73 -8.33
C PHE A 172 17.88 -22.90 -9.28
N PHE A 173 17.66 -21.61 -8.96
CA PHE A 173 16.88 -20.71 -9.79
C PHE A 173 17.54 -20.47 -11.15
N LEU A 174 18.86 -20.25 -11.20
CA LEU A 174 19.58 -20.07 -12.46
C LEU A 174 19.60 -21.35 -13.31
N ALA A 175 19.88 -22.49 -12.69
CA ALA A 175 19.95 -23.76 -13.41
C ALA A 175 18.57 -24.17 -13.96
N SER A 176 17.50 -24.02 -13.17
CA SER A 176 16.13 -24.31 -13.62
C SER A 176 15.63 -23.36 -14.71
N ASN A 177 16.14 -22.12 -14.76
CA ASN A 177 15.80 -21.13 -15.79
C ASN A 177 16.81 -21.04 -16.94
N HIS A 178 17.80 -21.94 -16.98
CA HIS A 178 18.82 -21.96 -18.02
C HIS A 178 18.19 -22.03 -19.43
N PRO A 179 18.78 -21.41 -20.48
CA PRO A 179 18.22 -21.44 -21.84
C PRO A 179 17.94 -22.85 -22.40
N ALA A 180 18.76 -23.83 -22.01
CA ALA A 180 18.59 -25.24 -22.38
C ALA A 180 17.57 -26.01 -21.51
N ALA A 181 16.96 -25.39 -20.50
CA ALA A 181 15.98 -26.03 -19.63
C ALA A 181 14.65 -26.25 -20.34
N ASN A 182 14.12 -27.47 -20.24
CA ASN A 182 12.77 -27.79 -20.72
C ASN A 182 11.68 -27.19 -19.82
N LYS A 183 10.42 -27.27 -20.27
CA LYS A 183 9.26 -26.72 -19.53
C LYS A 183 9.12 -27.33 -18.14
N SER A 184 9.42 -28.62 -17.98
CA SER A 184 9.31 -29.32 -16.70
C SER A 184 10.34 -28.82 -15.69
N LEU A 185 11.60 -28.59 -16.12
CA LEU A 185 12.66 -28.01 -15.29
C LEU A 185 12.32 -26.59 -14.85
N LYS A 186 11.87 -25.74 -15.78
CA LYS A 186 11.45 -24.36 -15.47
C LYS A 186 10.29 -24.32 -14.47
N ALA A 187 9.38 -25.29 -14.54
CA ALA A 187 8.25 -25.39 -13.61
C ALA A 187 8.65 -25.80 -12.18
N LEU A 188 9.83 -26.40 -11.96
CA LEU A 188 10.23 -26.96 -10.66
C LEU A 188 10.26 -25.91 -9.55
N ALA A 189 10.72 -24.70 -9.84
CA ALA A 189 10.76 -23.63 -8.85
C ALA A 189 9.36 -23.31 -8.29
N LYS A 190 8.33 -23.34 -9.15
CA LYS A 190 6.93 -23.23 -8.73
C LYS A 190 6.46 -24.50 -8.00
N THR A 191 6.70 -25.67 -8.58
CA THR A 191 6.26 -26.97 -8.02
C THR A 191 6.80 -27.22 -6.61
N TYR A 192 8.04 -26.80 -6.33
CA TYR A 192 8.68 -26.97 -5.04
C TYR A 192 8.55 -25.76 -4.13
N SER A 193 7.76 -24.74 -4.53
CA SER A 193 7.55 -23.50 -3.78
C SER A 193 8.86 -22.82 -3.36
N MET A 194 9.83 -22.78 -4.28
CA MET A 194 11.19 -22.31 -4.00
C MET A 194 11.25 -20.88 -3.46
N PRO A 195 10.52 -19.89 -4.00
CA PRO A 195 10.54 -18.54 -3.45
C PRO A 195 10.06 -18.48 -1.99
N ALA A 196 8.95 -19.16 -1.68
CA ALA A 196 8.38 -19.20 -0.34
C ALA A 196 9.31 -19.92 0.66
N ARG A 197 9.96 -21.02 0.24
CA ARG A 197 10.94 -21.75 1.06
C ARG A 197 12.19 -20.92 1.34
N MET A 198 12.74 -20.27 0.31
CA MET A 198 13.90 -19.37 0.45
C MET A 198 13.60 -18.25 1.43
N TRP A 199 12.44 -17.60 1.32
CA TRP A 199 12.01 -16.59 2.28
C TRP A 199 11.88 -17.17 3.68
N ARG A 200 11.08 -18.23 3.85
CA ARG A 200 10.75 -18.78 5.17
C ARG A 200 11.96 -19.34 5.92
N TYR A 201 12.74 -20.19 5.26
CA TYR A 201 13.81 -20.98 5.89
C TYR A 201 15.20 -20.38 5.66
N GLY A 202 15.41 -19.70 4.54
CA GLY A 202 16.67 -19.05 4.21
C GLY A 202 16.84 -17.69 4.90
N ILE A 203 15.77 -16.90 4.97
CA ILE A 203 15.85 -15.48 5.38
C ILE A 203 15.10 -15.22 6.69
N HIS A 204 13.78 -15.38 6.69
CA HIS A 204 12.89 -14.93 7.76
C HIS A 204 13.17 -15.63 9.10
N SER A 205 13.28 -16.97 9.11
CA SER A 205 13.55 -17.73 10.34
C SER A 205 14.84 -17.29 11.04
N PHE A 206 15.88 -16.96 10.26
CA PHE A 206 17.15 -16.50 10.80
C PHE A 206 17.09 -15.04 11.24
N LEU A 207 16.42 -14.17 10.49
CA LEU A 207 16.13 -12.79 10.93
C LEU A 207 15.39 -12.78 12.26
N GLU A 208 14.42 -13.68 12.45
CA GLU A 208 13.68 -13.78 13.71
C GLU A 208 14.55 -14.30 14.87
N LEU A 209 15.45 -15.25 14.62
CA LEU A 209 16.44 -15.67 15.62
C LEU A 209 17.37 -14.51 16.01
N LEU A 210 17.90 -13.80 15.02
CA LEU A 210 18.74 -12.62 15.22
C LEU A 210 17.99 -11.55 16.02
N ARG A 211 16.76 -11.22 15.62
CA ARG A 211 15.90 -10.24 16.30
C ARG A 211 15.65 -10.60 17.76
N LYS A 212 15.37 -11.87 18.06
CA LYS A 212 15.13 -12.36 19.44
C LYS A 212 16.37 -12.25 20.34
N LYS A 213 17.58 -12.25 19.75
CA LYS A 213 18.86 -12.17 20.47
C LYS A 213 19.46 -10.75 20.47
N LEU A 214 18.70 -9.72 20.09
CA LEU A 214 19.15 -8.34 20.24
C LEU A 214 19.33 -7.98 21.72
N PRO A 215 20.33 -7.14 22.06
CA PRO A 215 21.20 -6.38 21.15
C PRO A 215 22.46 -7.13 20.70
N SER A 216 22.79 -8.31 21.26
CA SER A 216 24.09 -8.98 21.02
C SER A 216 24.27 -9.50 19.58
N SER A 217 23.17 -9.69 18.85
CA SER A 217 23.15 -10.11 17.45
C SER A 217 23.20 -8.96 16.42
N LEU A 218 23.23 -7.69 16.86
CA LEU A 218 22.97 -6.53 15.98
C LEU A 218 23.88 -6.47 14.74
N ASP A 219 25.20 -6.61 14.91
CA ASP A 219 26.16 -6.55 13.79
C ASP A 219 26.00 -7.73 12.82
N HIS A 220 25.65 -8.90 13.35
CA HIS A 220 25.34 -10.09 12.56
C HIS A 220 24.04 -9.91 11.77
N MET A 221 23.04 -9.27 12.38
CA MET A 221 21.78 -8.93 11.73
C MET A 221 21.98 -7.93 10.60
N HIS A 222 22.78 -6.87 10.80
CA HIS A 222 23.15 -5.96 9.73
C HIS A 222 23.82 -6.70 8.57
N THR A 223 24.85 -7.48 8.86
CA THR A 223 25.60 -8.24 7.84
C THR A 223 24.70 -9.17 7.04
N PHE A 224 23.80 -9.89 7.73
CA PHE A 224 22.88 -10.81 7.08
C PHE A 224 21.86 -10.08 6.20
N ILE A 225 21.28 -8.96 6.66
CA ILE A 225 20.32 -8.18 5.86
C ILE A 225 20.97 -7.68 4.57
N TYR A 226 22.17 -7.11 4.62
CA TYR A 226 22.86 -6.64 3.41
C TYR A 226 23.10 -7.77 2.41
N MET A 227 23.53 -8.93 2.89
CA MET A 227 23.76 -10.10 2.04
C MET A 227 22.46 -10.63 1.43
N ALA A 228 21.40 -10.77 2.24
CA ALA A 228 20.10 -11.23 1.76
C ALA A 228 19.53 -10.24 0.73
N TYR A 229 19.61 -8.93 0.99
CA TYR A 229 19.17 -7.88 0.08
C TYR A 229 19.89 -8.00 -1.27
N ALA A 230 21.22 -8.12 -1.28
CA ALA A 230 22.00 -8.29 -2.51
C ALA A 230 21.59 -9.56 -3.29
N ASN A 231 21.37 -10.69 -2.62
CA ASN A 231 20.92 -11.92 -3.26
C ASN A 231 19.52 -11.78 -3.89
N ILE A 232 18.58 -11.15 -3.20
CA ILE A 232 17.23 -10.93 -3.73
C ILE A 232 17.25 -9.92 -4.89
N THR A 233 18.07 -8.87 -4.84
CA THR A 233 18.26 -7.94 -5.96
C THR A 233 18.79 -8.67 -7.20
N LEU A 234 19.79 -9.54 -7.04
CA LEU A 234 20.30 -10.36 -8.15
C LEU A 234 19.25 -11.31 -8.73
N LEU A 235 18.39 -11.89 -7.88
CA LEU A 235 17.27 -12.73 -8.34
C LEU A 235 16.19 -11.93 -9.07
N LEU A 236 15.91 -10.70 -8.64
CA LEU A 236 14.98 -9.81 -9.32
C LEU A 236 15.45 -9.52 -10.76
N GLU A 237 16.75 -9.36 -10.97
CA GLU A 237 17.34 -9.15 -12.29
C GLU A 237 17.44 -10.44 -13.11
N SER A 238 17.85 -11.54 -12.48
CA SER A 238 18.19 -12.79 -13.18
C SER A 238 16.99 -13.69 -13.44
N VAL A 239 15.98 -13.68 -12.56
CA VAL A 239 14.79 -14.55 -12.62
C VAL A 239 13.52 -13.73 -12.34
N PRO A 240 13.08 -12.91 -13.32
CA PRO A 240 11.98 -11.95 -13.15
C PRO A 240 10.59 -12.59 -13.06
N ASP A 241 10.45 -13.89 -13.36
CA ASP A 241 9.18 -14.63 -13.26
C ASP A 241 8.58 -14.60 -11.83
N TYR A 242 9.40 -14.35 -10.82
CA TYR A 242 8.99 -14.22 -9.42
C TYR A 242 9.17 -12.79 -8.88
N LYS A 243 9.22 -11.77 -9.75
CA LYS A 243 9.48 -10.37 -9.38
C LYS A 243 8.60 -9.84 -8.25
N GLU A 244 7.32 -10.25 -8.21
CA GLU A 244 6.39 -9.84 -7.16
C GLU A 244 6.87 -10.29 -5.77
N THR A 245 7.31 -11.55 -5.65
CA THR A 245 7.88 -12.08 -4.41
C THR A 245 9.18 -11.37 -4.06
N TRP A 246 10.06 -11.15 -5.03
CA TRP A 246 11.36 -10.48 -4.78
C TRP A 246 11.20 -9.04 -4.32
N ILE A 247 10.30 -8.28 -4.94
CA ILE A 247 9.98 -6.90 -4.56
C ILE A 247 9.47 -6.84 -3.12
N GLU A 248 8.54 -7.72 -2.73
CA GLU A 248 8.06 -7.78 -1.36
C GLU A 248 9.17 -8.15 -0.36
N CYS A 249 10.01 -9.15 -0.69
CA CYS A 249 11.16 -9.51 0.14
C CYS A 249 12.13 -8.33 0.35
N LEU A 250 12.36 -7.51 -0.68
CA LEU A 250 13.21 -6.31 -0.57
C LEU A 250 12.58 -5.25 0.34
N GLY A 251 11.27 -5.05 0.24
CA GLY A 251 10.51 -4.19 1.16
C GLY A 251 10.62 -4.68 2.62
N ASP A 252 10.45 -5.99 2.85
CA ASP A 252 10.56 -6.60 4.16
C ASP A 252 11.98 -6.45 4.75
N LEU A 253 13.02 -6.73 3.96
CA LEU A 253 14.41 -6.57 4.38
C LEU A 253 14.75 -5.12 4.73
N ALA A 254 14.30 -4.16 3.92
CA ALA A 254 14.46 -2.74 4.21
C ALA A 254 13.72 -2.34 5.50
N ARG A 255 12.53 -2.89 5.74
CA ARG A 255 11.76 -2.67 6.97
C ARG A 255 12.43 -3.28 8.21
N TYR A 256 13.04 -4.47 8.11
CA TYR A 256 13.87 -5.02 9.20
C TYR A 256 15.05 -4.09 9.52
N ARG A 257 15.73 -3.57 8.49
CA ARG A 257 16.85 -2.64 8.67
C ARG A 257 16.43 -1.30 9.27
N MET A 258 15.28 -0.77 8.86
CA MET A 258 14.65 0.40 9.47
C MET A 258 14.35 0.16 10.96
N ALA A 259 13.84 -1.02 11.32
CA ALA A 259 13.43 -1.33 12.69
C ALA A 259 14.61 -1.40 13.67
N ILE A 260 15.78 -1.84 13.23
CA ILE A 260 17.00 -1.94 14.08
C ILE A 260 17.84 -0.65 14.07
N ALA A 261 17.54 0.32 13.20
CA ALA A 261 18.17 1.64 13.18
C ALA A 261 17.59 2.57 14.27
N GLU A 262 17.57 2.13 15.53
CA GLU A 262 16.92 2.87 16.63
C GLU A 262 17.70 4.13 17.04
N VAL A 263 19.03 4.10 16.91
CA VAL A 263 19.93 5.19 17.34
C VAL A 263 20.22 6.17 16.18
N ASP A 264 20.32 5.66 14.95
CA ASP A 264 20.64 6.45 13.76
C ASP A 264 19.35 6.82 13.01
N MET A 265 18.89 8.05 13.22
CA MET A 265 17.68 8.57 12.57
C MET A 265 17.83 8.71 11.05
N TYR A 266 19.04 8.98 10.56
CA TYR A 266 19.28 9.17 9.15
C TYR A 266 19.16 7.84 8.42
N ASP A 267 19.79 6.79 8.96
CA ASP A 267 19.61 5.42 8.48
C ASP A 267 18.14 5.00 8.51
N ARG A 268 17.44 5.28 9.62
CA ARG A 268 16.02 4.94 9.73
C ARG A 268 15.19 5.59 8.63
N GLU A 269 15.40 6.86 8.34
CA GLU A 269 14.68 7.59 7.29
C GLU A 269 15.00 7.05 5.88
N ILE A 270 16.27 6.72 5.61
CA ILE A 270 16.69 6.07 4.38
C ILE A 270 15.93 4.75 4.20
N TYR A 271 16.00 3.86 5.19
CA TYR A 271 15.39 2.54 5.05
C TYR A 271 13.86 2.57 5.10
N THR A 272 13.26 3.58 5.73
CA THR A 272 11.83 3.87 5.59
C THR A 272 11.50 4.18 4.12
N SER A 273 12.31 5.00 3.47
CA SER A 273 12.12 5.39 2.07
C SER A 273 12.38 4.22 1.11
N VAL A 274 13.41 3.41 1.35
CA VAL A 274 13.68 2.19 0.57
C VAL A 274 12.55 1.18 0.72
N ALA A 275 12.04 0.95 1.93
CA ALA A 275 10.91 0.06 2.15
C ALA A 275 9.64 0.59 1.45
N ARG A 276 9.38 1.90 1.53
CA ARG A 276 8.25 2.54 0.85
C ARG A 276 8.34 2.36 -0.66
N TYR A 277 9.49 2.60 -1.27
CA TYR A 277 9.72 2.38 -2.70
C TYR A 277 9.34 0.95 -3.13
N TRP A 278 9.82 -0.06 -2.41
CA TRP A 278 9.51 -1.45 -2.75
C TRP A 278 8.03 -1.80 -2.54
N TYR A 279 7.40 -1.33 -1.47
CA TYR A 279 5.97 -1.60 -1.27
C TYR A 279 5.06 -0.81 -2.20
N THR A 280 5.43 0.40 -2.63
CA THR A 280 4.71 1.10 -3.70
C THR A 280 4.77 0.30 -4.99
N LYS A 281 5.95 -0.21 -5.36
CA LYS A 281 6.11 -1.09 -6.51
C LYS A 281 5.35 -2.41 -6.39
N ALA A 282 5.26 -2.97 -5.19
CA ALA A 282 4.43 -4.14 -4.91
C ALA A 282 2.93 -3.81 -5.07
N ALA A 283 2.50 -2.65 -4.58
CA ALA A 283 1.11 -2.18 -4.69
C ALA A 283 0.72 -1.90 -6.14
N ASP A 284 1.64 -1.42 -6.97
CA ASP A 284 1.43 -1.25 -8.41
C ASP A 284 1.18 -2.58 -9.13
N LEU A 285 1.92 -3.62 -8.76
CA LEU A 285 1.77 -4.95 -9.36
C LEU A 285 0.52 -5.68 -8.82
N ASN A 286 0.22 -5.48 -7.54
CA ASN A 286 -0.85 -6.17 -6.82
C ASN A 286 -1.78 -5.16 -6.10
N PRO A 287 -2.45 -4.26 -6.85
CA PRO A 287 -3.23 -3.16 -6.29
C PRO A 287 -4.41 -3.64 -5.45
N ASP A 288 -5.01 -4.77 -5.84
CA ASP A 288 -6.15 -5.41 -5.19
C ASP A 288 -5.83 -5.94 -3.78
N VAL A 289 -4.55 -6.10 -3.42
CA VAL A 289 -4.12 -6.77 -2.19
C VAL A 289 -3.96 -5.76 -1.05
N GLY A 290 -4.90 -5.77 -0.10
CA GLY A 290 -4.89 -4.88 1.06
C GLY A 290 -3.67 -5.05 1.98
N ARG A 291 -3.02 -6.21 1.98
CA ARG A 291 -1.83 -6.48 2.81
C ARG A 291 -0.67 -5.54 2.48
N VAL A 292 -0.44 -5.26 1.20
CA VAL A 292 0.64 -4.34 0.79
C VAL A 292 0.30 -2.90 1.22
N GLN A 293 -0.97 -2.51 1.12
CA GLN A 293 -1.45 -1.22 1.60
C GLN A 293 -1.25 -1.07 3.12
N HIS A 294 -1.45 -2.14 3.89
CA HIS A 294 -1.16 -2.16 5.32
C HIS A 294 0.32 -1.89 5.62
N HIS A 295 1.26 -2.45 4.85
CA HIS A 295 2.68 -2.15 5.01
C HIS A 295 2.99 -0.67 4.74
N LEU A 296 2.38 -0.08 3.71
CA LEU A 296 2.48 1.37 3.46
C LEU A 296 1.90 2.19 4.63
N ALA A 297 0.83 1.72 5.27
CA ALA A 297 0.28 2.36 6.46
C ALA A 297 1.27 2.38 7.64
N VAL A 298 2.00 1.28 7.87
CA VAL A 298 3.04 1.23 8.91
C VAL A 298 4.15 2.24 8.62
N LEU A 299 4.55 2.38 7.35
CA LEU A 299 5.61 3.28 6.89
C LEU A 299 5.18 4.75 6.73
N ALA A 300 3.88 5.03 6.76
CA ALA A 300 3.34 6.39 6.68
C ALA A 300 3.60 7.20 7.95
N ARG A 301 4.16 6.60 9.01
CA ARG A 301 4.50 7.32 10.24
C ARG A 301 5.56 8.40 9.99
N PRO A 302 5.42 9.57 10.61
CA PRO A 302 4.42 9.92 11.62
C PRO A 302 3.15 10.60 11.06
N ASN A 303 2.92 10.58 9.73
CA ASN A 303 1.78 11.22 9.08
C ASN A 303 0.45 10.52 9.45
N LEU A 304 -0.40 11.18 10.23
CA LEU A 304 -1.65 10.60 10.76
C LEU A 304 -2.69 10.35 9.65
N LEU A 305 -2.84 11.32 8.74
CA LEU A 305 -3.81 11.24 7.65
C LEU A 305 -3.45 10.10 6.68
N GLN A 306 -2.18 10.02 6.30
CA GLN A 306 -1.70 8.97 5.41
C GLN A 306 -1.78 7.57 6.05
N GLN A 307 -1.53 7.47 7.37
CA GLN A 307 -1.78 6.22 8.11
C GLN A 307 -3.26 5.81 8.06
N LEU A 308 -4.18 6.72 8.36
CA LEU A 308 -5.63 6.46 8.29
C LEU A 308 -6.03 6.00 6.88
N PHE A 309 -5.56 6.70 5.85
CA PHE A 309 -5.81 6.35 4.47
C PHE A 309 -5.33 4.94 4.12
N TYR A 310 -4.06 4.59 4.35
CA TYR A 310 -3.56 3.28 3.95
C TYR A 310 -4.13 2.13 4.79
N TYR A 311 -4.38 2.32 6.09
CA TYR A 311 -5.05 1.29 6.90
C TYR A 311 -6.51 1.09 6.45
N SER A 312 -7.25 2.17 6.19
CA SER A 312 -8.61 2.04 5.70
C SER A 312 -8.65 1.45 4.29
N LYS A 313 -7.76 1.87 3.38
CA LYS A 313 -7.58 1.27 2.05
C LYS A 313 -7.30 -0.24 2.15
N ALA A 314 -6.42 -0.66 3.07
CA ALA A 314 -6.14 -2.09 3.29
C ALA A 314 -7.39 -2.91 3.67
N LEU A 315 -8.36 -2.29 4.35
CA LEU A 315 -9.61 -2.93 4.78
C LEU A 315 -10.70 -2.93 3.71
N VAL A 316 -10.66 -1.99 2.75
CA VAL A 316 -11.67 -1.87 1.68
C VAL A 316 -11.11 -2.13 0.27
N SER A 317 -9.90 -2.70 0.21
CA SER A 317 -9.34 -3.24 -1.03
C SER A 317 -10.14 -4.46 -1.49
N VAL A 318 -9.99 -4.84 -2.75
CA VAL A 318 -10.66 -6.00 -3.36
C VAL A 318 -10.35 -7.30 -2.63
N GLN A 319 -9.12 -7.43 -2.11
CA GLN A 319 -8.73 -8.48 -1.17
C GLN A 319 -8.39 -7.81 0.17
N PRO A 320 -9.39 -7.64 1.07
CA PRO A 320 -9.19 -6.99 2.35
C PRO A 320 -8.13 -7.68 3.22
N PHE A 321 -7.34 -6.89 3.95
CA PHE A 321 -6.45 -7.40 5.00
C PHE A 321 -7.00 -7.10 6.38
N THR A 322 -7.81 -8.02 6.91
CA THR A 322 -8.57 -7.84 8.16
C THR A 322 -7.71 -7.57 9.39
N ASN A 323 -6.47 -8.08 9.43
CA ASN A 323 -5.51 -7.78 10.51
C ASN A 323 -5.23 -6.27 10.65
N ALA A 324 -5.46 -5.47 9.61
CA ALA A 324 -5.36 -4.01 9.69
C ALA A 324 -6.33 -3.41 10.72
N ARG A 325 -7.43 -4.10 11.08
CA ARG A 325 -8.35 -3.63 12.14
C ARG A 325 -7.68 -3.54 13.50
N ASP A 326 -6.77 -4.45 13.81
CA ASP A 326 -6.01 -4.39 15.06
C ASP A 326 -4.86 -3.39 14.96
N SER A 327 -4.17 -3.35 13.81
CA SER A 327 -3.03 -2.45 13.61
C SER A 327 -3.42 -0.97 13.63
N ILE A 328 -4.59 -0.61 13.06
CA ILE A 328 -5.06 0.78 13.03
C ILE A 328 -5.36 1.33 14.44
N LEU A 329 -5.64 0.47 15.43
CA LEU A 329 -5.83 0.90 16.82
C LEU A 329 -4.54 1.50 17.42
N LEU A 330 -3.36 1.20 16.86
CA LEU A 330 -2.11 1.85 17.26
C LEU A 330 -2.05 3.32 16.83
N LEU A 331 -2.82 3.72 15.81
CA LEU A 331 -3.04 5.11 15.43
C LEU A 331 -4.06 5.77 16.36
N PHE A 332 -5.23 5.14 16.54
CA PHE A 332 -6.34 5.74 17.29
C PHE A 332 -6.12 5.77 18.80
N GLY A 333 -5.58 4.73 19.41
CA GLY A 333 -5.45 4.60 20.87
C GLY A 333 -4.77 5.81 21.53
N PRO A 334 -3.61 6.28 21.04
CA PRO A 334 -2.96 7.48 21.55
C PRO A 334 -3.71 8.80 21.29
N LEU A 335 -4.52 8.88 20.22
CA LEU A 335 -5.29 10.07 19.85
C LEU A 335 -6.57 10.20 20.66
N LEU A 336 -7.23 9.08 20.96
CA LEU A 336 -8.49 9.04 21.71
C LEU A 336 -8.29 9.03 23.24
N ASP A 337 -7.05 8.93 23.71
CA ASP A 337 -6.68 9.07 25.12
C ASP A 337 -6.42 10.56 25.45
N PRO A 338 -7.29 11.23 26.24
CA PRO A 338 -7.19 12.67 26.50
C PRO A 338 -5.85 13.09 27.12
N ALA A 339 -5.25 12.23 27.96
CA ALA A 339 -3.97 12.52 28.60
C ALA A 339 -2.81 12.50 27.60
N LYS A 340 -2.87 11.60 26.60
CA LYS A 340 -1.85 11.50 25.53
C LYS A 340 -2.07 12.51 24.42
N ALA A 341 -3.33 12.78 24.06
CA ALA A 341 -3.71 13.73 23.02
C ALA A 341 -3.19 15.14 23.31
N ALA A 342 -3.42 15.63 24.53
CA ALA A 342 -3.04 16.97 24.97
C ALA A 342 -1.51 17.19 25.02
N ALA A 343 -0.74 16.15 25.35
CA ALA A 343 0.72 16.24 25.47
C ALA A 343 1.45 16.11 24.12
N LYS A 344 0.90 15.32 23.18
CA LYS A 344 1.64 14.82 22.01
C LYS A 344 1.22 15.46 20.68
N TYR A 345 -0.07 15.63 20.40
CA TYR A 345 -0.53 15.90 19.03
C TYR A 345 -0.90 17.36 18.77
N SER A 346 -1.41 18.07 19.78
CA SER A 346 -1.83 19.47 19.69
C SER A 346 -0.73 20.46 19.22
N LYS A 347 0.56 20.10 19.36
CA LYS A 347 1.70 20.98 19.05
C LYS A 347 2.34 20.77 17.67
N TYR A 348 2.16 19.62 17.03
CA TYR A 348 2.96 19.25 15.85
C TYR A 348 2.14 18.90 14.61
N TYR A 349 0.83 18.69 14.74
CA TYR A 349 -0.04 18.36 13.62
C TYR A 349 -1.07 19.46 13.39
N PRO A 350 -1.45 19.73 12.12
CA PRO A 350 -2.57 20.62 11.84
C PRO A 350 -3.84 20.13 12.52
N ARG A 351 -4.52 21.03 13.25
CA ARG A 351 -5.72 20.69 14.04
C ARG A 351 -6.79 20.01 13.19
N ALA A 352 -7.05 20.51 11.98
CA ALA A 352 -8.01 19.93 11.04
C ALA A 352 -7.74 18.43 10.80
N LEU A 353 -6.48 18.07 10.50
CA LEU A 353 -6.11 16.67 10.22
C LEU A 353 -6.17 15.80 11.48
N THR A 354 -5.77 16.32 12.64
CA THR A 354 -5.86 15.57 13.89
C THR A 354 -7.30 15.25 14.25
N VAL A 355 -8.19 16.25 14.20
CA VAL A 355 -9.61 16.10 14.53
C VAL A 355 -10.32 15.19 13.52
N PHE A 356 -9.96 15.28 12.24
CA PHE A 356 -10.44 14.33 11.21
C PHE A 356 -10.12 12.88 11.58
N VAL A 357 -8.86 12.60 11.93
CA VAL A 357 -8.43 11.24 12.30
C VAL A 357 -9.06 10.79 13.61
N GLU A 358 -9.25 11.70 14.58
CA GLU A 358 -10.00 11.43 15.82
C GLU A 358 -11.47 11.07 15.53
N ALA A 359 -12.16 11.81 14.66
CA ALA A 359 -13.54 11.53 14.26
C ALA A 359 -13.67 10.14 13.62
N HIS A 360 -12.77 9.81 12.69
CA HIS A 360 -12.70 8.47 12.11
C HIS A 360 -12.40 7.39 13.17
N GLY A 361 -11.56 7.68 14.16
CA GLY A 361 -11.27 6.76 15.26
C GLY A 361 -12.50 6.47 16.13
N VAL A 362 -13.27 7.51 16.48
CA VAL A 362 -14.54 7.37 17.23
C VAL A 362 -15.55 6.56 16.43
N LEU A 363 -15.69 6.83 15.14
CA LEU A 363 -16.60 6.12 14.24
C LEU A 363 -16.19 4.66 14.07
N PHE A 364 -14.91 4.41 13.79
CA PHE A 364 -14.34 3.06 13.60
C PHE A 364 -14.48 2.18 14.84
N THR A 365 -14.22 2.75 16.02
CA THR A 365 -14.32 2.03 17.29
C THR A 365 -15.73 2.05 17.89
N ARG A 366 -16.71 2.64 17.18
CA ARG A 366 -18.12 2.72 17.59
C ARG A 366 -18.29 3.22 19.03
N GLN A 367 -17.58 4.30 19.37
CA GLN A 367 -17.65 4.91 20.71
C GLN A 367 -18.93 5.74 20.85
N ASP A 368 -18.82 7.02 21.19
CA ASP A 368 -19.94 7.90 21.45
C ASP A 368 -20.24 8.79 20.23
N VAL A 369 -21.51 8.79 19.80
CA VAL A 369 -21.96 9.59 18.65
C VAL A 369 -21.82 11.09 18.91
N SER A 370 -22.04 11.57 20.14
CA SER A 370 -21.93 13.00 20.44
C SER A 370 -20.48 13.50 20.30
N THR A 371 -19.53 12.65 20.67
CA THR A 371 -18.10 12.88 20.50
C THR A 371 -17.73 12.93 19.01
N PHE A 372 -18.26 11.99 18.21
CA PHE A 372 -18.07 12.01 16.77
C PHE A 372 -18.60 13.32 16.16
N LEU A 373 -19.85 13.70 16.47
CA LEU A 373 -20.48 14.90 15.91
C LEU A 373 -19.67 16.16 16.22
N ARG A 374 -19.24 16.33 17.48
CA ARG A 374 -18.41 17.45 17.90
C ARG A 374 -17.09 17.52 17.11
N LEU A 375 -16.42 16.37 16.91
CA LEU A 375 -15.17 16.31 16.15
C LEU A 375 -15.42 16.58 14.66
N ALA A 376 -16.48 16.01 14.09
CA ALA A 376 -16.86 16.22 12.70
C ALA A 376 -17.15 17.70 12.41
N GLU A 377 -17.93 18.37 13.27
CA GLU A 377 -18.21 19.81 13.15
C GLU A 377 -16.95 20.67 13.29
N GLU A 378 -16.07 20.35 14.25
CA GLU A 378 -14.80 21.06 14.40
C GLU A 378 -13.92 20.90 13.15
N PHE A 379 -13.81 19.67 12.61
CA PHE A 379 -13.08 19.41 11.37
C PHE A 379 -13.65 20.22 10.20
N LEU A 380 -14.97 20.14 9.99
CA LEU A 380 -15.65 20.85 8.89
C LEU A 380 -15.42 22.37 8.99
N SER A 381 -15.43 22.94 10.21
CA SER A 381 -15.18 24.37 10.41
C SER A 381 -13.74 24.80 10.12
N GLU A 382 -12.75 23.93 10.31
CA GLU A 382 -11.34 24.23 10.06
C GLU A 382 -10.87 23.83 8.65
N LEU A 383 -11.65 23.03 7.91
CA LEU A 383 -11.22 22.45 6.63
C LEU A 383 -10.90 23.52 5.58
N ASP A 384 -11.79 24.50 5.36
CA ASP A 384 -11.58 25.56 4.35
C ASP A 384 -10.28 26.34 4.60
N LYS A 385 -10.08 26.74 5.86
CA LYS A 385 -8.86 27.42 6.32
C LYS A 385 -7.63 26.54 6.14
N HIS A 386 -7.72 25.25 6.45
CA HIS A 386 -6.63 24.30 6.23
C HIS A 386 -6.26 24.20 4.75
N VAL A 387 -7.24 24.07 3.85
CA VAL A 387 -7.00 24.05 2.38
C VAL A 387 -6.24 25.30 1.94
N GLY A 388 -6.69 26.49 2.37
CA GLY A 388 -6.04 27.75 2.04
C GLY A 388 -4.61 27.87 2.59
N LEU A 389 -4.32 27.27 3.76
CA LEU A 389 -3.00 27.30 4.38
C LEU A 389 -2.00 26.35 3.71
N VAL A 390 -2.42 25.14 3.34
CA VAL A 390 -1.50 24.13 2.79
C VAL A 390 -1.34 24.20 1.26
N GLY A 391 -2.28 24.85 0.57
CA GLY A 391 -2.21 25.12 -0.87
C GLY A 391 -2.01 23.84 -1.70
N PRO A 392 -0.94 23.73 -2.51
CA PRO A 392 -0.68 22.55 -3.35
C PRO A 392 -0.65 21.21 -2.61
N LEU A 393 -0.24 21.18 -1.34
CA LEU A 393 -0.22 19.95 -0.54
C LEU A 393 -1.63 19.38 -0.30
N PHE A 394 -2.68 20.21 -0.42
CA PHE A 394 -4.05 19.74 -0.28
C PHE A 394 -4.47 18.77 -1.38
N ARG A 395 -3.82 18.76 -2.54
CA ARG A 395 -4.17 17.88 -3.65
C ARG A 395 -4.09 16.41 -3.25
N GLU A 396 -3.01 16.04 -2.56
CA GLU A 396 -2.83 14.70 -2.03
C GLU A 396 -3.65 14.48 -0.73
N GLN A 397 -3.59 15.44 0.21
CA GLN A 397 -4.31 15.33 1.48
C GLN A 397 -5.82 15.20 1.28
N GLY A 398 -6.37 15.95 0.32
CA GLY A 398 -7.77 15.92 -0.04
C GLY A 398 -8.18 14.56 -0.60
N VAL A 399 -7.31 13.87 -1.36
CA VAL A 399 -7.59 12.50 -1.81
C VAL A 399 -7.61 11.53 -0.63
N TYR A 400 -6.66 11.66 0.31
CA TYR A 400 -6.64 10.86 1.54
C TYR A 400 -7.89 11.08 2.41
N ILE A 401 -8.34 12.33 2.55
CA ILE A 401 -9.59 12.68 3.26
C ILE A 401 -10.79 12.03 2.57
N THR A 402 -10.97 12.28 1.28
CA THR A 402 -12.11 11.77 0.51
C THR A 402 -12.14 10.23 0.51
N ALA A 403 -11.01 9.57 0.28
CA ALA A 403 -10.95 8.11 0.26
C ALA A 403 -11.19 7.49 1.65
N SER A 404 -10.72 8.12 2.74
CA SER A 404 -10.99 7.66 4.11
C SER A 404 -12.48 7.79 4.46
N ASN A 405 -13.13 8.87 4.03
CA ASN A 405 -14.57 9.06 4.12
C ASN A 405 -15.35 7.96 3.38
N TYR A 406 -14.93 7.58 2.18
CA TYR A 406 -15.56 6.50 1.43
C TYR A 406 -15.29 5.11 2.03
N ALA A 407 -14.12 4.89 2.61
CA ALA A 407 -13.87 3.69 3.39
C ALA A 407 -14.82 3.60 4.60
N ALA A 408 -15.18 4.71 5.23
CA ALA A 408 -16.18 4.76 6.31
C ALA A 408 -17.60 4.44 5.82
N ILE A 409 -17.98 4.86 4.60
CA ILE A 409 -19.25 4.45 3.96
C ILE A 409 -19.28 2.93 3.73
N PHE A 410 -18.12 2.29 3.55
CA PHE A 410 -17.97 0.84 3.48
C PHE A 410 -17.84 0.20 4.89
N ASP A 411 -18.11 0.96 5.96
CA ASP A 411 -17.91 0.59 7.37
C ASP A 411 -16.51 -0.01 7.63
N TYR A 412 -15.53 0.51 6.90
CA TYR A 412 -14.14 0.05 6.89
C TYR A 412 -14.03 -1.47 6.68
N GLY A 413 -14.91 -2.07 5.88
CA GLY A 413 -14.95 -3.51 5.64
C GLY A 413 -15.34 -4.34 6.87
N HIS A 414 -16.17 -3.81 7.76
CA HIS A 414 -16.70 -4.55 8.91
C HIS A 414 -17.55 -5.75 8.42
N ASP A 415 -17.58 -6.86 9.18
CA ASP A 415 -18.28 -8.08 8.77
C ASP A 415 -19.79 -7.89 8.52
N GLY A 416 -20.39 -6.90 9.19
CA GLY A 416 -21.78 -6.50 9.00
C GLY A 416 -22.00 -5.41 7.94
N ALA A 417 -20.99 -5.04 7.17
CA ALA A 417 -21.10 -4.02 6.13
C ALA A 417 -21.73 -4.62 4.86
N GLU A 418 -22.81 -4.02 4.38
CA GLU A 418 -23.53 -4.55 3.21
C GLU A 418 -22.90 -4.11 1.89
N ILE A 419 -22.45 -2.85 1.81
CA ILE A 419 -21.95 -2.25 0.56
C ILE A 419 -20.78 -3.03 -0.06
N PRO A 420 -19.74 -3.49 0.69
CA PRO A 420 -18.64 -4.24 0.10
C PRO A 420 -19.10 -5.44 -0.74
N SER A 421 -20.06 -6.22 -0.21
CA SER A 421 -20.59 -7.41 -0.88
C SER A 421 -21.30 -7.13 -2.20
N MET A 422 -21.80 -5.89 -2.39
CA MET A 422 -22.43 -5.45 -3.64
C MET A 422 -21.41 -5.32 -4.78
N PHE A 423 -20.13 -5.06 -4.44
CA PHE A 423 -19.03 -4.92 -5.40
C PHE A 423 -18.18 -6.20 -5.56
N ASP A 424 -18.30 -7.17 -4.66
CA ASP A 424 -17.52 -8.42 -4.62
C ASP A 424 -17.78 -9.41 -5.78
N GLN A 425 -18.43 -8.98 -6.86
CA GLN A 425 -18.65 -9.82 -8.03
C GLN A 425 -17.30 -10.31 -8.59
N ALA A 426 -17.00 -11.60 -8.37
CA ALA A 426 -15.70 -12.27 -8.47
C ALA A 426 -15.08 -12.36 -9.89
N GLY A 427 -15.08 -11.26 -10.64
CA GLY A 427 -14.51 -11.15 -11.98
C GLY A 427 -15.30 -10.16 -12.82
N LEU A 428 -15.17 -8.87 -12.53
CA LEU A 428 -15.57 -7.82 -13.47
C LEU A 428 -14.69 -7.93 -14.73
N ILE A 429 -15.17 -8.68 -15.73
CA ILE A 429 -14.65 -8.65 -17.11
C ILE A 429 -15.42 -7.56 -17.85
N GLN A 430 -14.81 -6.91 -18.85
CA GLN A 430 -15.39 -5.79 -19.59
C GLN A 430 -16.84 -6.03 -20.09
N THR A 431 -17.17 -7.27 -20.49
CA THR A 431 -18.55 -7.67 -20.84
C THR A 431 -19.54 -7.46 -19.70
N ARG A 432 -19.14 -7.78 -18.45
CA ARG A 432 -19.98 -7.53 -17.26
C ARG A 432 -20.13 -6.04 -16.96
N THR A 433 -19.11 -5.21 -17.19
CA THR A 433 -19.24 -3.76 -16.92
C THR A 433 -20.30 -3.10 -17.81
N PHE A 434 -20.38 -3.49 -19.09
CA PHE A 434 -21.43 -3.01 -19.98
C PHE A 434 -22.83 -3.47 -19.53
N GLU A 435 -22.98 -4.75 -19.19
CA GLU A 435 -24.23 -5.32 -18.67
C GLU A 435 -24.68 -4.63 -17.37
N ILE A 436 -23.75 -4.40 -16.44
CA ILE A 436 -24.01 -3.69 -15.19
C ILE A 436 -24.47 -2.27 -15.48
N LEU A 437 -23.79 -1.55 -16.38
CA LEU A 437 -24.18 -0.18 -16.75
C LEU A 437 -25.56 -0.14 -17.40
N GLU A 438 -25.87 -1.07 -18.31
CA GLU A 438 -27.19 -1.15 -18.93
C GLU A 438 -28.29 -1.46 -17.90
N GLN A 439 -28.03 -2.38 -16.97
CA GLN A 439 -28.94 -2.69 -15.88
C GLN A 439 -29.14 -1.46 -14.97
N ALA A 440 -28.07 -0.74 -14.64
CA ALA A 440 -28.16 0.48 -13.85
C ALA A 440 -29.04 1.53 -14.56
N TYR A 441 -28.83 1.77 -15.86
CA TYR A 441 -29.69 2.70 -16.61
C TYR A 441 -31.17 2.33 -16.54
N ARG A 442 -31.51 1.04 -16.60
CA ARG A 442 -32.90 0.57 -16.47
C ARG A 442 -33.46 0.80 -15.07
N SER A 443 -32.69 0.49 -14.03
CA SER A 443 -33.09 0.69 -12.62
C SER A 443 -33.38 2.15 -12.31
N TRP A 444 -32.65 3.07 -12.94
CA TRP A 444 -32.75 4.51 -12.71
C TRP A 444 -33.81 5.23 -13.54
N GLN A 445 -34.58 4.54 -14.40
CA GLN A 445 -35.64 5.19 -15.19
C GLN A 445 -36.78 5.75 -14.33
N ASN A 446 -37.05 5.15 -13.17
CA ASN A 446 -38.09 5.56 -12.24
C ASN A 446 -37.53 5.60 -10.81
N PRO A 447 -36.67 6.58 -10.50
CA PRO A 447 -35.99 6.62 -9.21
C PRO A 447 -36.99 7.00 -8.10
N SER A 448 -36.84 6.38 -6.93
CA SER A 448 -37.59 6.76 -5.73
C SER A 448 -36.78 7.77 -4.91
N CYS A 449 -37.43 8.81 -4.41
CA CYS A 449 -36.80 9.82 -3.55
C CYS A 449 -36.66 9.26 -2.11
N VAL A 450 -35.81 8.25 -1.96
CA VAL A 450 -35.53 7.56 -0.70
C VAL A 450 -34.03 7.32 -0.59
N GLN A 451 -33.48 7.51 0.60
CA GLN A 451 -32.17 6.99 0.97
C GLN A 451 -32.35 5.90 2.02
N VAL A 452 -31.84 4.70 1.71
CA VAL A 452 -32.00 3.54 2.58
C VAL A 452 -31.17 3.72 3.85
N GLY A 453 -31.82 3.68 5.00
CA GLY A 453 -31.19 3.80 6.31
C GLY A 453 -30.82 5.22 6.71
N ILE A 454 -31.36 6.25 6.05
CA ILE A 454 -31.12 7.66 6.40
C ILE A 454 -31.52 7.96 7.84
N GLU A 455 -32.57 7.31 8.35
CA GLU A 455 -33.07 7.45 9.71
C GLU A 455 -32.10 6.90 10.77
N HIS A 456 -31.18 6.01 10.40
CA HIS A 456 -30.26 5.41 11.36
C HIS A 456 -29.22 6.40 11.89
N ARG A 457 -28.90 7.47 11.13
CA ARG A 457 -27.86 8.43 11.56
C ARG A 457 -28.25 9.29 12.76
N THR A 458 -29.54 9.38 13.07
CA THR A 458 -30.02 10.09 14.26
C THR A 458 -30.09 9.20 15.51
N VAL A 459 -29.80 7.90 15.37
CA VAL A 459 -29.98 6.91 16.46
C VAL A 459 -28.68 6.65 17.23
N GLY A 460 -27.55 6.47 16.54
CA GLY A 460 -26.27 6.13 17.17
C GLY A 460 -25.23 5.64 16.16
N ILE A 461 -24.17 4.98 16.63
CA ILE A 461 -23.06 4.40 15.82
C ILE A 461 -22.73 2.94 16.19
N ASN A 462 -23.69 2.21 16.75
CA ASN A 462 -23.47 0.87 17.30
C ASN A 462 -23.62 -0.26 16.25
N SER A 463 -24.36 -0.02 15.17
CA SER A 463 -24.53 -0.96 14.05
C SER A 463 -23.85 -0.47 12.76
N SER A 464 -23.66 -1.36 11.80
CA SER A 464 -23.08 -0.99 10.51
C SER A 464 -23.99 -0.02 9.75
N GLU A 465 -25.31 -0.24 9.76
CA GLU A 465 -26.28 0.66 9.09
C GLU A 465 -26.21 2.10 9.64
N GLN A 466 -26.04 2.23 10.95
CA GLN A 466 -25.83 3.49 11.64
C GLN A 466 -24.52 4.17 11.23
N VAL A 467 -23.41 3.42 11.23
CA VAL A 467 -22.10 3.93 10.80
C VAL A 467 -22.13 4.38 9.34
N VAL A 468 -22.70 3.57 8.44
CA VAL A 468 -22.81 3.89 7.00
C VAL A 468 -23.62 5.17 6.79
N SER A 469 -24.75 5.32 7.48
CA SER A 469 -25.63 6.48 7.36
C SER A 469 -24.95 7.77 7.86
N ILE A 470 -24.21 7.70 8.97
CA ILE A 470 -23.42 8.82 9.50
C ILE A 470 -22.21 9.13 8.61
N ALA A 471 -21.51 8.09 8.14
CA ALA A 471 -20.36 8.23 7.25
C ALA A 471 -20.74 8.89 5.93
N SER A 472 -21.89 8.51 5.35
CA SER A 472 -22.45 9.15 4.16
C SER A 472 -22.64 10.66 4.38
N HIS A 473 -23.37 11.03 5.45
CA HIS A 473 -23.62 12.43 5.78
C HIS A 473 -22.32 13.22 5.98
N PHE A 474 -21.36 12.66 6.73
CA PHE A 474 -20.07 13.30 6.97
C PHE A 474 -19.22 13.43 5.70
N ALA A 475 -19.17 12.38 4.88
CA ALA A 475 -18.41 12.36 3.63
C ALA A 475 -18.87 13.43 2.66
N PHE A 476 -20.18 13.56 2.48
CA PHE A 476 -20.73 14.50 1.51
C PHE A 476 -20.89 15.92 2.06
N THR A 477 -21.00 16.10 3.38
CA THR A 477 -20.80 17.42 4.00
C THR A 477 -19.34 17.88 3.86
N THR A 478 -18.37 16.96 3.95
CA THR A 478 -16.96 17.27 3.67
C THR A 478 -16.77 17.68 2.21
N LEU A 479 -17.38 16.95 1.26
CA LEU A 479 -17.34 17.29 -0.16
C LEU A 479 -17.99 18.66 -0.43
N ASP A 480 -19.10 18.99 0.23
CA ASP A 480 -19.78 20.27 0.12
C ASP A 480 -18.87 21.47 0.47
N VAL A 481 -18.05 21.34 1.53
CA VAL A 481 -17.03 22.35 1.90
C VAL A 481 -15.92 22.44 0.85
N ILE A 482 -15.46 21.30 0.31
CA ILE A 482 -14.43 21.26 -0.74
C ILE A 482 -14.93 21.93 -2.03
N LEU A 483 -16.18 21.70 -2.40
CA LEU A 483 -16.81 22.26 -3.61
C LEU A 483 -17.12 23.75 -3.48
N ASP A 484 -17.24 24.30 -2.27
CA ASP A 484 -17.47 25.75 -2.06
C ASP A 484 -16.26 26.60 -2.48
N ARG A 485 -15.07 25.99 -2.56
CA ARG A 485 -13.83 26.64 -3.02
C ARG A 485 -13.76 26.73 -4.55
N LEU A 486 -14.67 27.50 -5.14
CA LEU A 486 -14.77 27.70 -6.58
C LEU A 486 -13.44 28.22 -7.17
N GLY A 487 -12.97 27.57 -8.24
CA GLY A 487 -11.72 27.93 -8.92
C GLY A 487 -10.42 27.49 -8.22
N ASP A 488 -10.48 26.94 -7.01
CA ASP A 488 -9.29 26.40 -6.33
C ASP A 488 -8.89 25.06 -6.94
N ARG A 489 -7.87 25.08 -7.80
CA ARG A 489 -7.37 23.88 -8.48
C ARG A 489 -6.82 22.82 -7.53
N ASN A 490 -6.52 23.16 -6.28
CA ASN A 490 -6.00 22.20 -5.31
C ASN A 490 -7.07 21.22 -4.81
N THR A 491 -8.36 21.54 -4.98
CA THR A 491 -9.47 20.65 -4.61
C THR A 491 -9.83 19.64 -5.69
N LEU A 492 -9.37 19.87 -6.93
CA LEU A 492 -9.78 19.09 -8.09
C LEU A 492 -9.48 17.58 -7.99
N PRO A 493 -8.35 17.11 -7.43
CA PRO A 493 -8.11 15.68 -7.23
C PRO A 493 -9.15 15.02 -6.32
N SER A 494 -9.55 15.68 -5.23
CA SER A 494 -10.64 15.20 -4.36
C SER A 494 -11.95 15.11 -5.11
N VAL A 495 -12.28 16.13 -5.91
CA VAL A 495 -13.52 16.16 -6.70
C VAL A 495 -13.52 15.07 -7.78
N HIS A 496 -12.37 14.82 -8.42
CA HIS A 496 -12.20 13.71 -9.36
C HIS A 496 -12.48 12.37 -8.70
N VAL A 497 -11.87 12.10 -7.54
CA VAL A 497 -12.11 10.87 -6.76
C VAL A 497 -13.58 10.75 -6.34
N SER A 498 -14.21 11.84 -5.93
CA SER A 498 -15.64 11.88 -5.60
C SER A 498 -16.55 11.55 -6.78
N LEU A 499 -16.29 12.12 -7.95
CA LEU A 499 -17.03 11.82 -9.16
C LEU A 499 -16.83 10.37 -9.62
N ALA A 500 -15.60 9.84 -9.51
CA ALA A 500 -15.31 8.45 -9.81
C ALA A 500 -16.05 7.49 -8.87
N PHE A 501 -16.09 7.81 -7.57
CA PHE A 501 -16.85 7.08 -6.57
C PHE A 501 -18.36 7.11 -6.88
N LEU A 502 -18.93 8.30 -7.09
CA LEU A 502 -20.36 8.45 -7.43
C LEU A 502 -20.75 7.71 -8.71
N TRP A 503 -19.89 7.73 -9.73
CA TRP A 503 -20.09 6.95 -10.95
C TRP A 503 -20.15 5.45 -10.68
N CYS A 504 -19.22 4.92 -9.87
CA CYS A 504 -19.21 3.51 -9.50
C CYS A 504 -20.43 3.11 -8.66
N MET A 505 -20.82 3.96 -7.71
CA MET A 505 -22.02 3.75 -6.90
C MET A 505 -23.28 3.77 -7.77
N ALA A 506 -23.41 4.72 -8.71
CA ALA A 506 -24.56 4.80 -9.62
C ALA A 506 -24.71 3.56 -10.52
N MET A 507 -23.60 2.89 -10.87
CA MET A 507 -23.64 1.61 -11.59
C MET A 507 -24.14 0.44 -10.74
N VAL A 508 -24.19 0.57 -9.42
CA VAL A 508 -24.69 -0.44 -8.48
C VAL A 508 -25.83 0.18 -7.66
N PRO A 509 -27.07 0.18 -8.17
CA PRO A 509 -28.17 0.99 -7.63
C PRO A 509 -28.42 0.85 -6.13
N GLU A 510 -28.29 -0.35 -5.58
CA GLU A 510 -28.44 -0.65 -4.16
C GLU A 510 -27.42 0.12 -3.30
N SER A 511 -26.21 0.34 -3.83
CA SER A 511 -25.15 1.08 -3.15
C SER A 511 -25.43 2.59 -3.19
N MET A 512 -25.81 3.14 -4.35
CA MET A 512 -26.13 4.56 -4.51
C MET A 512 -27.34 4.98 -3.68
N ALA A 513 -28.33 4.10 -3.56
CA ALA A 513 -29.53 4.33 -2.75
C ALA A 513 -29.22 4.52 -1.26
N ARG A 514 -28.01 4.17 -0.78
CA ARG A 514 -27.56 4.40 0.60
C ARG A 514 -26.98 5.80 0.82
N ILE A 515 -26.64 6.53 -0.24
CA ILE A 515 -25.86 7.77 -0.15
C ILE A 515 -26.43 8.97 -0.93
N GLN A 516 -27.31 8.73 -1.90
CA GLN A 516 -27.70 9.72 -2.91
C GLN A 516 -28.32 11.02 -2.38
N ALA A 517 -28.95 10.99 -1.20
CA ALA A 517 -29.59 12.17 -0.60
C ALA A 517 -28.57 13.13 0.00
N ASP A 518 -27.41 12.61 0.42
CA ASP A 518 -26.37 13.40 1.08
C ASP A 518 -25.44 14.10 0.08
N VAL A 519 -25.38 13.61 -1.16
CA VAL A 519 -24.52 14.19 -2.20
C VAL A 519 -24.97 15.62 -2.52
N PRO A 520 -24.07 16.62 -2.46
CA PRO A 520 -24.42 18.02 -2.70
C PRO A 520 -24.53 18.32 -4.21
N TRP A 521 -25.53 17.74 -4.89
CA TRP A 521 -25.69 17.79 -6.35
C TRP A 521 -25.70 19.20 -6.93
N GLU A 522 -26.39 20.14 -6.29
CA GLU A 522 -26.46 21.53 -6.74
C GLU A 522 -25.09 22.24 -6.65
N ARG A 523 -24.37 22.03 -5.55
CA ARG A 523 -23.03 22.59 -5.39
C ARG A 523 -22.03 21.93 -6.33
N LEU A 524 -22.17 20.62 -6.57
CA LEU A 524 -21.38 19.89 -7.54
C LEU A 524 -21.59 20.44 -8.96
N ALA A 525 -22.85 20.66 -9.38
CA ALA A 525 -23.16 21.28 -10.67
C ALA A 525 -22.55 22.68 -10.80
N THR A 526 -22.66 23.49 -9.73
CA THR A 526 -22.05 24.83 -9.68
C THR A 526 -20.53 24.76 -9.86
N TYR A 527 -19.85 23.89 -9.12
CA TYR A 527 -18.41 23.68 -9.23
C TYR A 527 -18.00 23.22 -10.63
N LEU A 528 -18.69 22.22 -11.19
CA LEU A 528 -18.41 21.68 -12.52
C LEU A 528 -18.50 22.78 -13.60
N ASN A 529 -19.50 23.64 -13.53
CA ASN A 529 -19.65 24.75 -14.46
C ASN A 529 -18.49 25.76 -14.40
N THR A 530 -17.78 25.86 -13.28
CA THR A 530 -16.56 26.71 -13.18
C THR A 530 -15.35 26.12 -13.90
N LEU A 531 -15.36 24.80 -14.18
CA LEU A 531 -14.29 24.14 -14.90
C LEU A 531 -14.40 24.34 -16.42
N ILE A 532 -15.61 24.63 -16.91
CA ILE A 532 -15.90 24.84 -18.33
C ILE A 532 -15.43 26.24 -18.73
N ASN A 533 -14.54 26.30 -19.71
CA ASN A 533 -14.00 27.52 -20.27
C ASN A 533 -14.04 27.46 -21.81
N PRO A 534 -13.82 28.57 -22.54
CA PRO A 534 -13.91 28.58 -24.00
C PRO A 534 -12.97 27.61 -24.73
N ASP A 535 -11.86 27.21 -24.09
CA ASP A 535 -10.88 26.28 -24.66
C ASP A 535 -11.18 24.81 -24.29
N THR A 536 -12.30 24.54 -23.61
CA THR A 536 -12.69 23.19 -23.21
C THR A 536 -13.24 22.42 -24.41
N ASP A 537 -12.62 21.29 -24.72
CA ASP A 537 -13.11 20.40 -25.78
C ASP A 537 -14.33 19.61 -25.32
N MET A 538 -15.52 20.13 -25.65
CA MET A 538 -16.79 19.50 -25.29
C MET A 538 -17.04 18.18 -26.04
N ALA A 539 -16.47 17.99 -27.24
CA ALA A 539 -16.61 16.74 -27.98
C ALA A 539 -15.94 15.57 -27.24
N GLU A 540 -14.83 15.84 -26.54
CA GLU A 540 -14.16 14.86 -25.69
C GLU A 540 -14.94 14.55 -24.41
N ILE A 541 -15.58 15.55 -23.81
CA ILE A 541 -16.41 15.38 -22.61
C ILE A 541 -17.64 14.51 -22.92
N GLU A 542 -18.26 14.73 -24.08
CA GLU A 542 -19.45 14.01 -24.52
C GLU A 542 -19.14 12.60 -25.07
N ASN A 543 -17.86 12.31 -25.35
CA ASN A 543 -17.40 11.05 -25.91
C ASN A 543 -17.79 9.85 -25.04
N GLY A 544 -18.22 8.76 -25.66
CA GLY A 544 -18.49 7.47 -25.03
C GLY A 544 -17.30 6.89 -24.27
N ALA A 545 -16.09 7.01 -24.82
CA ALA A 545 -14.87 6.37 -24.32
C ALA A 545 -14.24 7.11 -23.12
N PHE A 546 -13.50 6.37 -22.30
CA PHE A 546 -12.74 6.92 -21.17
C PHE A 546 -11.65 7.90 -21.66
N PRO A 547 -11.50 9.09 -21.04
CA PRO A 547 -10.51 10.09 -21.43
C PRO A 547 -9.10 9.70 -20.96
N ALA A 548 -8.32 9.12 -21.87
CA ALA A 548 -6.93 8.70 -21.66
C ALA A 548 -6.10 8.82 -22.95
N GLN A 549 -6.17 9.98 -23.61
CA GLN A 549 -5.49 10.23 -24.89
C GLN A 549 -4.00 10.56 -24.70
N GLU A 550 -3.62 11.01 -23.51
CA GLU A 550 -2.23 11.29 -23.15
C GLU A 550 -1.40 10.01 -23.29
N SER A 551 -0.17 10.18 -23.77
CA SER A 551 0.79 9.08 -23.91
C SER A 551 1.74 9.01 -22.71
N GLY A 552 2.15 7.80 -22.34
CA GLY A 552 3.11 7.56 -21.25
C GLY A 552 2.61 8.03 -19.88
N ALA A 553 3.51 8.60 -19.09
CA ALA A 553 3.29 8.99 -17.69
C ALA A 553 2.11 9.96 -17.48
N SER A 554 1.78 10.80 -18.46
CA SER A 554 0.70 11.78 -18.36
C SER A 554 -0.69 11.16 -18.52
N ARG A 555 -0.77 9.87 -18.87
CA ARG A 555 -2.03 9.12 -19.01
C ARG A 555 -2.68 8.85 -17.66
N GLN A 556 -1.91 8.62 -16.61
CA GLN A 556 -2.45 8.37 -15.27
C GLN A 556 -2.21 9.59 -14.39
N LEU A 557 -3.24 9.95 -13.61
CA LEU A 557 -3.17 11.01 -12.63
C LEU A 557 -2.64 10.44 -11.30
N PRO A 558 -1.97 11.25 -10.46
CA PRO A 558 -1.47 10.79 -9.16
C PRO A 558 -2.55 10.10 -8.32
N GLU A 559 -3.76 10.67 -8.29
CA GLU A 559 -4.87 10.11 -7.54
C GLU A 559 -5.41 8.77 -8.08
N ASP A 560 -5.13 8.42 -9.35
CA ASP A 560 -5.54 7.13 -9.89
C ASP A 560 -4.85 5.98 -9.18
N PHE A 561 -3.55 6.12 -8.91
CA PHE A 561 -2.76 5.12 -8.17
C PHE A 561 -3.24 4.99 -6.72
N LEU A 562 -3.67 6.11 -6.13
CA LEU A 562 -4.18 6.13 -4.76
C LEU A 562 -5.49 5.34 -4.61
N ILE A 563 -6.41 5.44 -5.57
CA ILE A 563 -7.70 4.73 -5.51
C ILE A 563 -7.69 3.35 -6.18
N HIS A 564 -6.66 3.04 -6.98
CA HIS A 564 -6.50 1.72 -7.60
C HIS A 564 -6.48 0.60 -6.55
N GLY A 565 -7.24 -0.46 -6.82
CA GLY A 565 -7.35 -1.63 -5.95
C GLY A 565 -8.45 -1.55 -4.88
N LEU A 566 -9.13 -0.40 -4.75
CA LEU A 566 -10.36 -0.29 -3.97
C LEU A 566 -11.48 -1.06 -4.66
N SER A 567 -12.33 -1.74 -3.88
CA SER A 567 -13.40 -2.61 -4.40
C SER A 567 -14.29 -1.93 -5.45
N TRP A 568 -14.72 -0.69 -5.19
CA TRP A 568 -15.54 0.10 -6.11
C TRP A 568 -14.76 0.61 -7.34
N SER A 569 -13.46 0.91 -7.20
CA SER A 569 -12.66 1.58 -8.24
C SER A 569 -12.43 0.73 -9.49
N ARG A 570 -12.56 -0.59 -9.39
CA ARG A 570 -12.38 -1.53 -10.52
C ARG A 570 -13.33 -1.25 -11.68
N MET A 571 -14.50 -0.69 -11.39
CA MET A 571 -15.51 -0.37 -12.41
C MET A 571 -15.22 0.93 -13.16
N TYR A 572 -14.30 1.76 -12.63
CA TYR A 572 -13.98 3.06 -13.21
C TYR A 572 -13.02 2.95 -14.40
N TYR A 573 -11.97 2.13 -14.26
CA TYR A 573 -10.88 2.10 -15.23
C TYR A 573 -11.13 1.12 -16.38
N PRO A 574 -10.77 1.48 -17.62
CA PRO A 574 -10.77 0.53 -18.72
C PRO A 574 -9.67 -0.53 -18.54
N PRO A 575 -9.78 -1.71 -19.18
CA PRO A 575 -8.73 -2.72 -19.14
C PRO A 575 -7.38 -2.16 -19.60
N ASN A 576 -6.29 -2.61 -18.99
CA ASN A 576 -4.91 -2.19 -19.30
C ASN A 576 -4.64 -0.69 -19.11
N PHE A 577 -5.47 0.05 -18.36
CA PHE A 577 -5.19 1.45 -18.05
C PHE A 577 -3.86 1.62 -17.29
N PHE A 578 -3.52 0.66 -16.44
CA PHE A 578 -2.29 0.59 -15.65
C PHE A 578 -1.22 -0.33 -16.26
N SER A 579 -1.25 -0.64 -17.56
CA SER A 579 -0.22 -1.50 -18.18
C SER A 579 1.13 -0.82 -18.36
N ASP A 580 1.12 0.48 -18.70
CA ASP A 580 2.31 1.30 -18.93
C ASP A 580 2.34 2.43 -17.89
N MET A 581 2.97 2.15 -16.74
CA MET A 581 3.04 3.09 -15.63
C MET A 581 4.44 3.72 -15.55
N ALA A 582 4.51 5.01 -15.24
CA ALA A 582 5.78 5.72 -14.99
C ALA A 582 6.48 5.22 -13.72
N GLU A 583 7.67 5.69 -13.37
CA GLU A 583 8.23 5.36 -12.05
C GLU A 583 7.55 6.17 -10.92
N ASP A 584 7.56 5.66 -9.68
CA ASP A 584 6.86 6.28 -8.54
C ASP A 584 7.23 7.76 -8.34
N ASP A 585 8.54 8.05 -8.36
CA ASP A 585 9.07 9.41 -8.20
C ASP A 585 8.54 10.35 -9.30
N GLU A 586 8.39 9.87 -10.55
CA GLU A 586 7.88 10.66 -11.67
C GLU A 586 6.38 10.93 -11.56
N ARG A 587 5.59 9.96 -11.07
CA ARG A 587 4.13 10.09 -10.89
C ARG A 587 3.76 11.07 -9.79
N SER A 588 4.62 11.23 -8.78
CA SER A 588 4.41 12.19 -7.69
C SER A 588 4.56 13.66 -8.14
N ILE A 589 5.12 13.90 -9.34
CA ILE A 589 5.36 15.24 -9.87
C ILE A 589 4.07 15.79 -10.51
N GLU A 590 3.46 16.74 -9.83
CA GLU A 590 2.34 17.49 -10.38
C GLU A 590 2.78 18.66 -11.27
N LEU A 591 3.02 18.35 -12.54
CA LEU A 591 3.21 19.38 -13.56
C LEU A 591 1.93 20.21 -13.75
N PRO A 592 2.04 21.52 -14.08
CA PRO A 592 0.87 22.35 -14.38
C PRO A 592 -0.04 21.78 -15.48
N SER A 593 0.51 20.99 -16.40
CA SER A 593 -0.23 20.31 -17.48
C SER A 593 -1.21 19.26 -16.97
N VAL A 594 -0.98 18.65 -15.80
CA VAL A 594 -1.84 17.61 -15.20
C VAL A 594 -3.26 18.12 -14.92
N ILE A 595 -3.45 19.43 -14.80
CA ILE A 595 -4.78 20.02 -14.57
C ILE A 595 -5.74 19.75 -15.73
N VAL A 596 -5.24 19.71 -16.98
CA VAL A 596 -6.08 19.56 -18.18
C VAL A 596 -6.75 18.19 -18.24
N PRO A 597 -6.01 17.04 -18.21
CA PRO A 597 -6.64 15.73 -18.19
C PRO A 597 -7.52 15.51 -16.95
N ARG A 598 -7.16 16.10 -15.81
CA ARG A 598 -7.98 16.04 -14.59
C ARG A 598 -9.31 16.76 -14.74
N THR A 599 -9.30 17.99 -15.24
CA THR A 599 -10.54 18.74 -15.55
C THR A 599 -11.40 17.98 -16.55
N ARG A 600 -10.79 17.45 -17.62
CA ARG A 600 -11.50 16.63 -18.62
C ARG A 600 -12.17 15.42 -17.98
N ARG A 601 -11.49 14.69 -17.07
CA ARG A 601 -12.07 13.55 -16.35
C ARG A 601 -13.24 13.92 -15.46
N CYS A 602 -13.13 15.02 -14.71
CA CYS A 602 -14.24 15.50 -13.89
C CYS A 602 -15.48 15.78 -14.75
N LEU A 603 -15.31 16.52 -15.84
CA LEU A 603 -16.44 16.88 -16.72
C LEU A 603 -17.01 15.66 -17.47
N TRP A 604 -16.15 14.75 -17.92
CA TRP A 604 -16.56 13.48 -18.52
C TRP A 604 -17.37 12.62 -17.55
N LEU A 605 -16.89 12.42 -16.33
CA LEU A 605 -17.61 11.67 -15.28
C LEU A 605 -18.96 12.31 -14.97
N ALA A 606 -19.00 13.64 -14.82
CA ALA A 606 -20.25 14.36 -14.60
C ALA A 606 -21.24 14.18 -15.76
N SER A 607 -20.76 14.23 -17.01
CA SER A 607 -21.58 13.94 -18.19
C SER A 607 -22.12 12.51 -18.15
N LYS A 608 -21.30 11.52 -17.76
CA LYS A 608 -21.76 10.13 -17.60
C LYS A 608 -22.83 9.97 -16.52
N ILE A 609 -22.64 10.61 -15.37
CA ILE A 609 -23.62 10.62 -14.28
C ILE A 609 -24.92 11.28 -14.74
N ALA A 610 -24.85 12.39 -15.49
CA ALA A 610 -26.02 13.07 -16.03
C ALA A 610 -26.85 12.20 -16.99
N LYS A 611 -26.23 11.20 -17.67
CA LYS A 611 -26.97 10.25 -18.54
C LYS A 611 -27.93 9.34 -17.79
N PHE A 612 -27.80 9.17 -16.47
CA PHE A 612 -28.82 8.48 -15.68
C PHE A 612 -30.12 9.30 -15.57
N ASN A 613 -30.08 10.61 -15.85
CA ASN A 613 -31.21 11.53 -15.76
C ASN A 613 -31.89 11.53 -14.37
N CYS A 614 -31.13 11.21 -13.33
CA CYS A 614 -31.60 11.21 -11.94
C CYS A 614 -31.16 12.44 -11.19
N TRP A 615 -29.85 12.69 -11.09
CA TRP A 615 -29.31 13.67 -10.15
C TRP A 615 -28.80 14.95 -10.82
N LEU A 616 -28.18 14.81 -11.99
CA LEU A 616 -27.66 15.91 -12.79
C LEU A 616 -28.31 15.88 -14.18
N VAL A 617 -28.50 17.06 -14.74
CA VAL A 617 -28.81 17.29 -16.15
C VAL A 617 -27.63 18.03 -16.76
N TYR A 618 -27.24 17.60 -17.95
CA TYR A 618 -26.28 18.31 -18.78
C TYR A 618 -27.00 18.83 -20.02
N ASP A 619 -27.06 20.16 -20.15
CA ASP A 619 -27.62 20.82 -21.31
C ASP A 619 -26.54 20.95 -22.39
N THR A 620 -26.73 20.26 -23.51
CA THR A 620 -25.80 20.28 -24.64
C THR A 620 -25.77 21.63 -25.37
N GLU A 621 -26.83 22.43 -25.31
CA GLU A 621 -26.86 23.73 -25.98
C GLU A 621 -26.06 24.78 -25.22
N SER A 622 -26.29 24.88 -23.90
CA SER A 622 -25.56 25.83 -23.06
C SER A 622 -24.24 25.28 -22.51
N CYS A 623 -23.96 23.99 -22.72
CA CYS A 623 -22.80 23.28 -22.18
C CYS A 623 -22.71 23.43 -20.65
N LYS A 624 -23.81 23.24 -19.93
CA LYS A 624 -23.89 23.45 -18.48
C LYS A 624 -24.56 22.30 -17.76
N PHE A 625 -24.16 22.12 -16.50
CA PHE A 625 -24.74 21.19 -15.55
C PHE A 625 -25.73 21.88 -14.63
N CYS A 626 -26.85 21.21 -14.33
CA CYS A 626 -27.82 21.61 -13.32
C CYS A 626 -28.22 20.38 -12.48
N ALA A 627 -28.60 20.61 -11.22
CA ALA A 627 -29.27 19.58 -10.43
C ALA A 627 -30.70 19.37 -10.95
N THR A 628 -31.20 18.15 -10.87
CA THR A 628 -32.60 17.83 -11.21
C THR A 628 -33.55 18.22 -10.07
N GLN A 629 -34.84 18.30 -10.37
CA GLN A 629 -35.88 18.38 -9.33
C GLN A 629 -35.79 17.22 -8.33
N PHE A 630 -35.48 16.01 -8.81
CA PHE A 630 -35.25 14.83 -7.97
C PHE A 630 -34.08 15.03 -6.99
N ALA A 631 -32.97 15.63 -7.44
CA ALA A 631 -31.84 15.95 -6.56
C ALA A 631 -32.20 17.01 -5.50
N HIS A 632 -33.05 17.97 -5.82
CA HIS A 632 -33.54 18.94 -4.82
C HIS A 632 -34.46 18.29 -3.77
N GLU A 633 -35.32 17.35 -4.18
CA GLU A 633 -36.15 16.56 -3.25
C GLU A 633 -35.30 15.68 -2.33
N LEU A 634 -34.27 15.05 -2.88
CA LEU A 634 -33.26 14.31 -2.13
C LEU A 634 -32.51 15.19 -1.11
N ALA A 635 -32.10 16.40 -1.50
CA ALA A 635 -31.47 17.35 -0.59
C ALA A 635 -32.42 17.77 0.55
N ALA A 636 -33.71 17.98 0.24
CA ALA A 636 -34.73 18.27 1.24
C ALA A 636 -34.94 17.08 2.20
N LEU A 637 -34.94 15.84 1.69
CA LEU A 637 -34.97 14.63 2.50
C LEU A 637 -33.76 14.56 3.44
N SER A 638 -32.53 14.77 2.95
CA SER A 638 -31.34 14.73 3.80
C SER A 638 -31.39 15.80 4.90
N GLY A 639 -31.86 17.00 4.55
CA GLY A 639 -32.07 18.10 5.50
C GLY A 639 -33.01 17.78 6.67
N GLN A 640 -34.00 16.90 6.49
CA GLN A 640 -34.87 16.43 7.58
C GLN A 640 -34.14 15.59 8.63
N TYR A 641 -33.03 14.95 8.25
CA TYR A 641 -32.20 14.10 9.10
C TYR A 641 -30.80 14.70 9.31
N GLN A 642 -30.66 16.03 9.21
CA GLN A 642 -29.38 16.70 9.33
C GLN A 642 -28.83 16.59 10.76
N ILE A 643 -27.59 16.09 10.88
CA ILE A 643 -26.89 15.92 12.17
C ILE A 643 -25.60 16.76 12.28
N LEU A 644 -25.13 17.34 11.18
CA LEU A 644 -23.95 18.22 11.13
C LEU A 644 -24.36 19.58 10.60
N CYS A 645 -23.90 20.65 11.23
CA CYS A 645 -24.12 22.01 10.73
C CYS A 645 -23.44 22.22 9.37
N GLN A 646 -24.19 22.74 8.39
CA GLN A 646 -23.59 23.29 7.17
C GLN A 646 -22.89 24.60 7.55
N ALA A 647 -21.63 24.79 7.11
CA ALA A 647 -20.92 26.04 7.28
C ALA A 647 -21.63 27.14 6.47
N SER A 648 -22.55 27.86 7.12
CA SER A 648 -23.25 28.99 6.51
C SER A 648 -22.32 30.21 6.51
N ASN A 649 -21.69 30.49 5.36
CA ASN A 649 -21.06 31.77 5.12
C ASN A 649 -22.12 32.84 4.79
N GLY A 650 -22.61 33.57 5.82
CA GLY A 650 -22.95 34.99 5.69
C GLY A 650 -24.41 35.46 5.76
N LYS A 651 -24.81 35.91 6.96
CA LYS A 651 -25.76 36.99 7.36
C LYS A 651 -27.27 36.89 7.02
N PRO A 652 -28.16 36.82 8.03
CA PRO A 652 -29.47 37.44 7.95
C PRO A 652 -29.34 38.96 8.11
N GLY A 653 -29.99 39.71 7.22
CA GLY A 653 -30.11 41.16 7.32
C GLY A 653 -30.71 41.59 8.65
N THR A 654 -30.16 42.65 9.21
CA THR A 654 -30.71 43.36 10.36
C THR A 654 -31.91 44.19 9.90
N ASP A 655 -33.11 43.65 10.02
CA ASP A 655 -34.33 44.45 9.96
C ASP A 655 -34.39 45.34 11.20
N THR A 656 -33.91 46.57 11.04
CA THR A 656 -34.13 47.65 12.01
C THR A 656 -35.50 48.24 11.70
N VAL A 657 -36.51 47.79 12.43
CA VAL A 657 -37.81 48.45 12.50
C VAL A 657 -37.61 49.80 13.17
N MET A 658 -37.63 50.88 12.39
CA MET A 658 -37.91 52.23 12.91
C MET A 658 -39.42 52.38 13.04
N THR A 659 -39.93 52.30 14.27
CA THR A 659 -41.24 52.85 14.61
C THR A 659 -41.05 54.28 15.10
N GLU A 660 -41.65 55.21 14.37
CA GLU A 660 -41.98 56.56 14.83
C GLU A 660 -42.91 56.49 16.06
N SER A 661 -42.58 57.23 17.12
CA SER A 661 -43.45 57.98 18.06
C SER A 661 -42.75 58.14 19.41
#